data_AF-D2ASU9-F1
#
_entry.id   AF-D2ASU9-F1
#
_cell.length_a   1.000
_cell.length_b   1.000
_cell.length_c   1.000
_cell.angle_alpha   90.00
_cell.angle_beta   90.00
_cell.angle_gamma   90.00
#
_symmetry.space_group_name_H-M   'P 1'
#
loop_
_entity.id
_entity.type
_entity.pdbx_description
1 polymer ?
#
loop_
_entity_poly.entity_id
_entity_poly.type
_entity_poly.pdbx_seq_one_letter_code
_entity_poly.pdbx_strand_id
1 'polypeptide(L)'
;MTDHEIGFEWALEGKRPGAHDDYELLDWSDDRLGPEVFEEIRSRYATGLSADLPQVTIAVAATREHEQVSRHIVLAAQEWSGHRDATNRKIVHTRWFYVPYQELAAHQVSYEALYRALAGLPVTPSPPLVVGVPEFDPTALVPGPDARCAAALLLTGRPVCVVGADRVPMIERLRFLDTVAALLPYGMRTRLTAATWTSSTARHKIRLSFARHAPENAYEVRWGHGTEITWRDGRANVCLGLLARPDVRLADMLQGLAGLTDPLSFGPEDLPDAARLLENAGSGLLPPGAKGVWWKAKHPSSEDPRTGGPGADTGVAAGHRKALPGPGAPGSEDRDPVPGGGGVPEAGAVPPAAATVPYRPTAAAGPAPGAVPPSMQAALGGLEQADRERRPRPGWGLRGKVTMVAAFTTLAITSIGTGVVAMLLAPGGDPPAAGDAAGTEPGTVVVQAPSGQEDAFARNLVAKAVQRTGYRFEIRLSDAPAETAPVAEPAVVLVEIPPADPALSGPLPTRPVNPLAAQGFSEVATIPVPDRDVLVYDAGLIKPEKLTAAFAHQDEEIRISVPDTSQEGPSRKRPEQILRQRHPWLHLETVPALDPLRALRDKAVQAAIVPRETARDSGYPRSEALAGLPGRSLLILCNQAGGRALRDALDTVARSIDPGRLASEDFDSPVTAAARLVESALPSPSGAVPRAGDLESDWRQDPFWPALSLIAVGGAAGFLALLLAIRLPTRIEPHPHPHPPHPPSAPASPGS
;
A
#
# COMPACT_ATOMS: atom_id res chain seq x y z
N MET A 1 12.03 12.35 29.56
CA MET A 1 10.88 11.78 28.82
C MET A 1 9.88 11.37 29.87
N THR A 2 8.62 11.76 29.73
CA THR A 2 7.55 11.33 30.64
C THR A 2 7.02 9.99 30.15
N ASP A 3 7.14 8.95 30.98
CA ASP A 3 6.53 7.67 30.68
C ASP A 3 5.04 7.73 31.05
N HIS A 4 4.19 7.21 30.16
CA HIS A 4 2.76 7.12 30.37
C HIS A 4 2.38 5.68 30.67
N GLU A 5 1.53 5.50 31.68
CA GLU A 5 0.99 4.20 32.05
C GLU A 5 -0.08 3.78 31.05
N ILE A 6 0.09 2.60 30.45
CA ILE A 6 -0.83 2.02 29.48
C ILE A 6 -1.26 0.65 29.97
N GLY A 7 -2.57 0.45 30.07
CA GLY A 7 -3.18 -0.82 30.38
C GLY A 7 -3.09 -1.79 29.20
N PHE A 8 -2.92 -3.08 29.50
CA PHE A 8 -2.93 -4.11 28.48
C PHE A 8 -3.51 -5.42 29.02
N GLU A 9 -3.98 -6.26 28.11
CA GLU A 9 -4.27 -7.66 28.36
C GLU A 9 -3.28 -8.54 27.58
N TRP A 10 -3.08 -9.79 27.99
CA TRP A 10 -2.11 -10.67 27.34
C TRP A 10 -2.59 -12.12 27.19
N ALA A 11 -1.98 -12.81 26.23
CA ALA A 11 -2.17 -14.23 25.96
C ALA A 11 -0.84 -14.86 25.48
N LEU A 12 -0.60 -16.12 25.86
CA LEU A 12 0.58 -16.88 25.48
C LEU A 12 0.17 -18.08 24.62
N GLU A 13 0.62 -18.11 23.38
CA GLU A 13 0.46 -19.24 22.46
C GLU A 13 1.77 -20.03 22.37
N GLY A 14 1.68 -21.36 22.32
CA GLY A 14 2.85 -22.19 22.17
C GLY A 14 2.55 -23.69 22.19
N LYS A 15 3.57 -24.47 22.52
CA LYS A 15 3.45 -25.90 22.84
C LYS A 15 4.11 -26.18 24.17
N ARG A 16 3.56 -27.13 24.94
CA ARG A 16 4.26 -27.65 26.11
C ARG A 16 5.51 -28.43 25.69
N PRO A 17 6.63 -28.37 26.44
CA PRO A 17 7.83 -29.17 26.15
C PRO A 17 7.49 -30.66 26.03
N GLY A 18 7.96 -31.31 24.95
CA GLY A 18 7.68 -32.73 24.70
C GLY A 18 6.25 -33.07 24.27
N ALA A 19 5.38 -32.08 24.00
CA ALA A 19 4.05 -32.34 23.45
C ALA A 19 4.11 -32.77 21.98
N HIS A 20 3.12 -33.57 21.55
CA HIS A 20 2.90 -33.94 20.15
C HIS A 20 1.85 -33.03 19.47
N ASP A 21 0.98 -32.43 20.28
CA ASP A 21 -0.17 -31.65 19.82
C ASP A 21 0.26 -30.36 19.11
N ASP A 22 -0.67 -29.75 18.36
CA ASP A 22 -0.46 -28.48 17.68
C ASP A 22 -0.32 -27.30 18.65
N TYR A 23 -0.01 -26.12 18.11
CA TYR A 23 0.11 -24.91 18.92
C TYR A 23 -1.26 -24.55 19.51
N GLU A 24 -1.29 -24.25 20.81
CA GLU A 24 -2.50 -23.90 21.56
C GLU A 24 -2.26 -22.67 22.45
N LEU A 25 -3.34 -22.13 23.00
CA LEU A 25 -3.28 -21.11 24.03
C LEU A 25 -2.88 -21.74 25.36
N LEU A 26 -1.75 -21.31 25.91
CA LEU A 26 -1.16 -21.85 27.14
C LEU A 26 -1.61 -21.11 28.40
N ASP A 27 -1.75 -19.78 28.31
CA ASP A 27 -2.10 -18.90 29.45
C ASP A 27 -2.59 -17.52 28.97
N TRP A 28 -3.36 -16.77 29.79
CA TRP A 28 -3.90 -15.44 29.46
C TRP A 28 -4.38 -14.65 30.70
N SER A 29 -4.54 -13.32 30.58
CA SER A 29 -4.79 -12.42 31.72
C SER A 29 -6.21 -12.34 32.29
N ASP A 30 -7.25 -12.36 31.46
CA ASP A 30 -8.65 -12.14 31.89
C ASP A 30 -9.66 -12.75 30.90
N ASP A 31 -10.90 -12.99 31.34
CA ASP A 31 -12.02 -13.52 30.53
C ASP A 31 -12.50 -12.53 29.45
N ARG A 32 -12.12 -11.25 29.53
CA ARG A 32 -12.48 -10.22 28.53
C ARG A 32 -11.95 -10.53 27.14
N LEU A 33 -10.84 -11.26 27.06
CA LEU A 33 -10.29 -11.81 25.83
C LEU A 33 -10.54 -13.31 25.79
N GLY A 34 -11.83 -13.66 25.68
CA GLY A 34 -12.23 -15.05 25.54
C GLY A 34 -11.48 -15.76 24.40
N PRO A 35 -11.33 -17.09 24.48
CA PRO A 35 -10.64 -17.90 23.46
C PRO A 35 -11.13 -17.64 22.03
N GLU A 36 -12.40 -17.25 21.85
CA GLU A 36 -13.00 -16.93 20.56
C GLU A 36 -12.35 -15.70 19.91
N VAL A 37 -12.06 -14.66 20.69
CA VAL A 37 -11.40 -13.43 20.21
C VAL A 37 -9.96 -13.75 19.80
N PHE A 38 -9.29 -14.60 20.59
CA PHE A 38 -7.95 -15.08 20.30
C PHE A 38 -7.91 -15.87 18.98
N GLU A 39 -8.77 -16.87 18.82
CA GLU A 39 -8.85 -17.70 17.62
C GLU A 39 -9.21 -16.90 16.35
N GLU A 40 -10.10 -15.90 16.48
CA GLU A 40 -10.42 -14.98 15.38
C GLU A 40 -9.18 -14.21 14.90
N ILE A 41 -8.33 -13.73 15.82
CA ILE A 41 -7.13 -12.96 15.50
C ILE A 41 -6.05 -13.86 14.94
N ARG A 42 -5.81 -15.01 15.59
CA ARG A 42 -4.83 -16.03 15.18
C ARG A 42 -5.09 -16.48 13.74
N SER A 43 -6.34 -16.78 13.39
CA SER A 43 -6.72 -17.23 12.05
C SER A 43 -6.55 -16.16 10.95
N ARG A 44 -6.59 -14.87 11.31
CA ARG A 44 -6.52 -13.74 10.34
C ARG A 44 -5.11 -13.22 10.08
N TYR A 45 -4.24 -13.31 11.08
CA TYR A 45 -2.93 -12.65 11.09
C TYR A 45 -1.76 -13.63 11.20
N ALA A 46 -1.98 -14.90 10.86
CA ALA A 46 -0.91 -15.89 10.76
C ALA A 46 0.13 -15.48 9.70
N THR A 47 1.34 -15.15 10.16
CA THR A 47 2.45 -14.66 9.32
C THR A 47 3.37 -15.77 8.80
N GLY A 48 3.23 -16.99 9.30
CA GLY A 48 4.24 -18.03 9.14
C GLY A 48 5.48 -17.76 10.01
N LEU A 49 6.41 -18.71 10.03
CA LEU A 49 7.63 -18.62 10.84
C LEU A 49 8.80 -18.11 10.01
N SER A 50 9.44 -17.04 10.48
CA SER A 50 10.77 -16.65 10.01
C SER A 50 11.87 -17.55 10.60
N ALA A 51 12.98 -17.71 9.88
CA ALA A 51 14.19 -18.31 10.44
C ALA A 51 14.84 -17.39 11.50
N ASP A 52 14.68 -16.07 11.32
CA ASP A 52 15.32 -15.02 12.11
C ASP A 52 14.30 -14.38 13.07
N LEU A 53 13.97 -15.09 14.15
CA LEU A 53 13.19 -14.54 15.27
C LEU A 53 14.08 -13.65 16.18
N PRO A 54 13.54 -12.60 16.83
CA PRO A 54 12.12 -12.30 17.01
C PRO A 54 11.41 -11.76 15.76
N GLN A 55 10.10 -11.97 15.71
CA GLN A 55 9.20 -11.41 14.69
C GLN A 55 7.99 -10.76 15.39
N VAL A 56 7.66 -9.55 14.97
CA VAL A 56 6.55 -8.77 15.53
C VAL A 56 5.47 -8.55 14.47
N THR A 57 4.21 -8.75 14.88
CA THR A 57 3.01 -8.47 14.09
C THR A 57 2.12 -7.49 14.86
N ILE A 58 1.69 -6.43 14.18
CA ILE A 58 0.68 -5.49 14.64
C ILE A 58 -0.66 -5.88 13.99
N ALA A 59 -1.58 -6.33 14.82
CA ALA A 59 -2.93 -6.69 14.47
C ALA A 59 -3.93 -5.70 15.09
N VAL A 60 -5.19 -5.82 14.68
CA VAL A 60 -6.30 -5.04 15.22
C VAL A 60 -7.40 -5.97 15.68
N ALA A 61 -7.98 -5.64 16.83
CA ALA A 61 -9.11 -6.35 17.41
C ALA A 61 -10.20 -5.35 17.81
N ALA A 62 -11.44 -5.84 17.85
CA ALA A 62 -12.55 -5.09 18.39
C ALA A 62 -13.33 -6.03 19.31
N THR A 63 -13.54 -5.60 20.54
CA THR A 63 -14.45 -6.27 21.46
C THR A 63 -15.75 -5.47 21.52
N ARG A 64 -16.85 -6.17 21.74
CA ARG A 64 -18.16 -5.54 21.91
C ARG A 64 -18.67 -5.86 23.30
N GLU A 65 -18.83 -4.82 24.12
CA GLU A 65 -19.33 -4.93 25.48
C GLU A 65 -20.48 -3.93 25.65
N HIS A 66 -21.65 -4.37 26.14
CA HIS A 66 -22.81 -3.50 26.36
C HIS A 66 -23.15 -2.57 25.17
N GLU A 67 -23.11 -3.11 23.95
CA GLU A 67 -23.30 -2.39 22.67
C GLU A 67 -22.21 -1.38 22.29
N GLN A 68 -21.21 -1.12 23.15
CA GLN A 68 -20.04 -0.30 22.83
C GLN A 68 -18.95 -1.15 22.18
N VAL A 69 -18.28 -0.57 21.17
CA VAL A 69 -17.18 -1.23 20.45
C VAL A 69 -15.86 -0.64 20.93
N SER A 70 -15.07 -1.46 21.62
CA SER A 70 -13.72 -1.11 22.08
C SER A 70 -12.69 -1.62 21.09
N ARG A 71 -11.92 -0.70 20.51
CA ARG A 71 -10.86 -1.03 19.54
C ARG A 71 -9.54 -1.25 20.28
N HIS A 72 -8.86 -2.32 19.94
CA HIS A 72 -7.55 -2.68 20.49
C HIS A 72 -6.53 -2.78 19.37
N ILE A 73 -5.32 -2.29 19.65
CA ILE A 73 -4.13 -2.64 18.88
C ILE A 73 -3.53 -3.88 19.53
N VAL A 74 -3.25 -4.88 18.72
CA VAL A 74 -2.71 -6.15 19.18
C VAL A 74 -1.27 -6.27 18.73
N LEU A 75 -0.33 -6.41 19.67
CA LEU A 75 1.07 -6.69 19.38
C LEU A 75 1.32 -8.17 19.64
N ALA A 76 1.73 -8.90 18.60
CA ALA A 76 2.12 -10.31 18.69
C ALA A 76 3.63 -10.42 18.49
N ALA A 77 4.35 -10.88 19.51
CA ALA A 77 5.79 -11.11 19.48
C ALA A 77 6.09 -12.61 19.45
N GLN A 78 6.69 -13.09 18.36
CA GLN A 78 7.10 -14.48 18.16
C GLN A 78 8.58 -14.64 18.49
N GLU A 79 8.88 -15.58 19.39
CA GLU A 79 10.22 -15.82 19.92
C GLU A 79 10.48 -17.32 20.09
N TRP A 80 11.75 -17.73 20.02
CA TRP A 80 12.13 -19.10 20.33
C TRP A 80 11.99 -19.35 21.83
N SER A 81 11.25 -20.39 22.23
CA SER A 81 11.06 -20.69 23.66
C SER A 81 12.27 -21.32 24.34
N GLY A 82 13.29 -21.74 23.56
CA GLY A 82 14.41 -22.56 24.05
C GLY A 82 14.04 -24.03 24.27
N HIS A 83 12.77 -24.41 24.14
CA HIS A 83 12.30 -25.77 24.29
C HIS A 83 12.10 -26.49 22.95
N ARG A 84 11.86 -27.80 23.03
CA ARG A 84 11.60 -28.67 21.88
C ARG A 84 10.35 -29.51 22.10
N ASP A 85 9.66 -29.81 21.00
CA ASP A 85 8.50 -30.70 20.99
C ASP A 85 8.94 -32.17 21.02
N ALA A 86 7.99 -33.11 21.06
CA ALA A 86 8.28 -34.55 21.09
C ALA A 86 9.09 -35.04 19.86
N THR A 87 8.96 -34.34 18.74
CA THR A 87 9.68 -34.63 17.49
C THR A 87 11.02 -33.91 17.38
N ASN A 88 11.49 -33.33 18.50
CA ASN A 88 12.75 -32.58 18.60
C ASN A 88 12.78 -31.29 17.75
N ARG A 89 11.62 -30.77 17.31
CA ARG A 89 11.53 -29.46 16.64
C ARG A 89 11.56 -28.34 17.68
N LYS A 90 12.17 -27.21 17.34
CA LYS A 90 12.16 -26.02 18.20
C LYS A 90 10.73 -25.50 18.37
N ILE A 91 10.36 -25.13 19.59
CA ILE A 91 9.07 -24.52 19.89
C ILE A 91 9.20 -23.00 19.79
N VAL A 92 8.23 -22.37 19.16
CA VAL A 92 8.05 -20.91 19.17
C VAL A 92 7.01 -20.56 20.24
N HIS A 93 7.17 -19.43 20.90
CA HIS A 93 6.08 -18.83 21.68
C HIS A 93 5.62 -17.56 20.96
N THR A 94 4.31 -17.34 20.92
CA THR A 94 3.74 -16.05 20.54
C THR A 94 3.16 -15.39 21.77
N ARG A 95 3.71 -14.24 22.17
CA ARG A 95 3.16 -13.40 23.22
C ARG A 95 2.27 -12.35 22.57
N TRP A 96 0.98 -12.39 22.89
CA TRP A 96 -0.02 -11.49 22.37
C TRP A 96 -0.34 -10.45 23.44
N PHE A 97 -0.34 -9.18 23.08
CA PHE A 97 -0.69 -8.07 23.95
C PHE A 97 -1.78 -7.23 23.31
N TYR A 98 -2.85 -6.96 24.04
CA TYR A 98 -4.01 -6.22 23.58
C TYR A 98 -4.06 -4.91 24.32
N VAL A 99 -3.95 -3.81 23.57
CA VAL A 99 -3.81 -2.48 24.14
C VAL A 99 -4.97 -1.61 23.65
N PRO A 100 -5.74 -0.98 24.54
CA PRO A 100 -6.83 -0.08 24.15
C PRO A 100 -6.31 1.04 23.26
N TYR A 101 -6.92 1.19 22.08
CA TYR A 101 -6.48 2.21 21.12
C TYR A 101 -6.58 3.63 21.69
N GLN A 102 -7.56 3.91 22.54
CA GLN A 102 -7.77 5.23 23.12
C GLN A 102 -6.59 5.67 24.01
N GLU A 103 -5.99 4.74 24.76
CA GLU A 103 -4.81 5.03 25.59
C GLU A 103 -3.59 5.31 24.72
N LEU A 104 -3.37 4.49 23.67
CA LEU A 104 -2.30 4.73 22.69
C LEU A 104 -2.48 6.07 21.96
N ALA A 105 -3.71 6.45 21.64
CA ALA A 105 -4.02 7.69 20.94
C ALA A 105 -3.86 8.93 21.83
N ALA A 106 -4.16 8.82 23.13
CA ALA A 106 -3.98 9.91 24.08
C ALA A 106 -2.51 10.33 24.21
N HIS A 107 -1.58 9.38 24.04
CA HIS A 107 -0.14 9.55 24.22
C HIS A 107 0.68 9.34 22.94
N GLN A 108 0.02 9.28 21.77
CA GLN A 108 0.65 9.14 20.44
C GLN A 108 1.65 7.98 20.29
N VAL A 109 1.55 6.93 21.09
CA VAL A 109 2.56 5.87 21.26
C VAL A 109 2.94 5.15 19.95
N SER A 110 4.24 4.95 19.74
CA SER A 110 4.79 4.21 18.60
C SER A 110 4.79 2.68 18.82
N TYR A 111 4.83 1.91 17.73
CA TYR A 111 4.91 0.45 17.79
C TYR A 111 6.25 -0.02 18.39
N GLU A 112 7.36 0.66 18.10
CA GLU A 112 8.68 0.38 18.69
C GLU A 112 8.67 0.61 20.20
N ALA A 113 8.14 1.75 20.65
CA ALA A 113 8.07 2.08 22.07
C ALA A 113 7.22 1.04 22.82
N LEU A 114 6.05 0.70 22.24
CA LEU A 114 5.17 -0.32 22.77
C LEU A 114 5.83 -1.70 22.82
N TYR A 115 6.50 -2.11 21.74
CA TYR A 115 7.24 -3.38 21.69
C TYR A 115 8.31 -3.46 22.77
N ARG A 116 9.13 -2.42 22.93
CA ARG A 116 10.20 -2.41 23.93
C ARG A 116 9.67 -2.54 25.35
N ALA A 117 8.61 -1.80 25.66
CA ALA A 117 7.95 -1.83 26.95
C ALA A 117 7.41 -3.23 27.27
N LEU A 118 6.71 -3.86 26.31
CA LEU A 118 6.07 -5.16 26.51
C LEU A 118 7.04 -6.35 26.42
N ALA A 119 8.05 -6.28 25.55
CA ALA A 119 9.03 -7.36 25.37
C ALA A 119 9.83 -7.61 26.67
N GLY A 120 10.09 -6.56 27.46
CA GLY A 120 10.79 -6.64 28.73
C GLY A 120 9.99 -7.27 29.88
N LEU A 121 8.69 -7.50 29.71
CA LEU A 121 7.85 -8.15 30.71
C LEU A 121 8.17 -9.66 30.82
N PRO A 122 7.87 -10.32 31.96
CA PRO A 122 7.92 -11.77 32.05
C PRO A 122 6.98 -12.44 31.03
N VAL A 123 7.22 -13.71 30.73
CA VAL A 123 6.43 -14.49 29.74
C VAL A 123 4.95 -14.51 30.10
N THR A 124 4.63 -14.63 31.39
CA THR A 124 3.28 -14.58 31.96
C THR A 124 3.18 -13.43 32.98
N PRO A 125 2.87 -12.20 32.52
CA PRO A 125 2.71 -11.04 33.41
C PRO A 125 1.60 -11.23 34.45
N SER A 126 1.83 -10.73 35.66
CA SER A 126 0.83 -10.70 36.74
C SER A 126 0.31 -9.27 36.96
N PRO A 127 -0.93 -9.10 37.46
CA PRO A 127 -1.47 -7.78 37.76
C PRO A 127 -0.61 -6.96 38.74
N PRO A 128 -0.61 -5.61 38.63
CA PRO A 128 -1.36 -4.81 37.66
C PRO A 128 -0.79 -4.88 36.24
N LEU A 129 -1.66 -5.03 35.25
CA LEU A 129 -1.28 -5.14 33.83
C LEU A 129 -1.16 -3.76 33.19
N VAL A 130 -0.14 -3.04 33.64
CA VAL A 130 0.16 -1.68 33.22
C VAL A 130 1.64 -1.60 32.88
N VAL A 131 1.99 -0.87 31.82
CA VAL A 131 3.38 -0.64 31.43
C VAL A 131 3.63 0.84 31.12
N GLY A 132 4.78 1.35 31.55
CA GLY A 132 5.24 2.69 31.19
C GLY A 132 5.76 2.71 29.75
N VAL A 133 5.22 3.61 28.93
CA VAL A 133 5.63 3.78 27.54
C VAL A 133 5.94 5.25 27.27
N PRO A 134 7.09 5.59 26.66
CA PRO A 134 7.38 6.96 26.30
C PRO A 134 6.45 7.47 25.20
N GLU A 135 6.12 8.76 25.25
CA GLU A 135 5.44 9.45 24.14
C GLU A 135 6.32 9.41 22.87
N PHE A 136 5.67 9.22 21.73
CA PHE A 136 6.32 9.23 20.43
C PHE A 136 6.62 10.68 20.01
N ASP A 137 7.86 10.93 19.61
CA ASP A 137 8.23 12.18 18.94
C ASP A 137 8.20 11.97 17.41
N PRO A 138 7.11 12.36 16.72
CA PRO A 138 7.02 12.23 15.27
C PRO A 138 8.01 13.14 14.54
N THR A 139 8.51 14.19 15.18
CA THR A 139 9.40 15.19 14.55
C THR A 139 10.84 14.71 14.43
N ALA A 140 11.23 13.71 15.23
CA ALA A 140 12.54 13.06 15.14
C ALA A 140 12.67 12.12 13.92
N LEU A 141 11.57 11.83 13.22
CA LEU A 141 11.59 10.94 12.06
C LEU A 141 12.17 11.61 10.82
N VAL A 142 13.00 10.85 10.09
CA VAL A 142 13.47 11.20 8.75
C VAL A 142 13.03 10.11 7.77
N PRO A 143 11.84 10.24 7.16
CA PRO A 143 11.31 9.22 6.27
C PRO A 143 12.12 9.10 4.97
N GLY A 144 12.65 7.90 4.72
CA GLY A 144 13.29 7.52 3.47
C GLY A 144 12.31 7.41 2.30
N PRO A 145 12.82 7.22 1.06
CA PRO A 145 11.99 7.12 -0.14
C PRO A 145 11.01 5.94 -0.09
N ASP A 146 11.43 4.82 0.46
CA ASP A 146 10.62 3.61 0.66
C ASP A 146 9.47 3.82 1.63
N ALA A 147 9.69 4.49 2.76
CA ALA A 147 8.63 4.81 3.72
C ALA A 147 7.56 5.73 3.12
N ARG A 148 7.98 6.76 2.36
CA ARG A 148 7.07 7.67 1.65
C ARG A 148 6.26 6.93 0.59
N CYS A 149 6.91 6.06 -0.20
CA CYS A 149 6.23 5.24 -1.19
C CYS A 149 5.20 4.30 -0.54
N ALA A 150 5.59 3.62 0.53
CA ALA A 150 4.70 2.71 1.24
C ALA A 150 3.47 3.43 1.82
N ALA A 151 3.65 4.58 2.46
CA ALA A 151 2.54 5.39 2.96
C ALA A 151 1.60 5.85 1.84
N ALA A 152 2.15 6.36 0.74
CA ALA A 152 1.38 6.78 -0.43
C ALA A 152 0.59 5.61 -1.05
N LEU A 153 1.21 4.44 -1.19
CA LEU A 153 0.56 3.25 -1.77
C LEU A 153 -0.52 2.67 -0.86
N LEU A 154 -0.38 2.75 0.46
CA LEU A 154 -1.44 2.33 1.38
C LEU A 154 -2.74 3.14 1.19
N LEU A 155 -2.65 4.39 0.72
CA LEU A 155 -3.82 5.23 0.42
C LEU A 155 -4.57 4.84 -0.86
N THR A 156 -4.08 3.83 -1.59
CA THR A 156 -4.84 3.14 -2.65
C THR A 156 -5.82 2.10 -2.09
N GLY A 157 -5.70 1.76 -0.79
CA GLY A 157 -6.47 0.70 -0.13
C GLY A 157 -5.92 -0.72 -0.32
N ARG A 158 -4.92 -0.89 -1.19
CA ARG A 158 -4.25 -2.19 -1.43
C ARG A 158 -3.12 -2.43 -0.42
N PRO A 159 -2.78 -3.71 -0.12
CA PRO A 159 -1.62 -4.03 0.70
C PRO A 159 -0.30 -3.59 0.05
N VAL A 160 0.71 -3.34 0.88
CA VAL A 160 2.09 -3.03 0.50
C VAL A 160 3.01 -4.07 1.13
N CYS A 161 3.91 -4.61 0.33
CA CYS A 161 4.94 -5.55 0.75
C CYS A 161 6.32 -4.97 0.46
N VAL A 162 7.15 -4.92 1.49
CA VAL A 162 8.53 -4.45 1.41
C VAL A 162 9.44 -5.66 1.21
N VAL A 163 10.21 -5.64 0.12
CA VAL A 163 11.10 -6.75 -0.27
C VAL A 163 12.57 -6.32 -0.23
N GLY A 164 13.48 -7.30 -0.23
CA GLY A 164 14.93 -7.06 -0.20
C GLY A 164 15.47 -6.64 1.18
N ALA A 165 14.68 -6.80 2.23
CA ALA A 165 15.02 -6.44 3.61
C ALA A 165 15.39 -7.66 4.49
N ASP A 166 15.74 -8.81 3.90
CA ASP A 166 16.04 -10.06 4.63
C ASP A 166 17.11 -9.85 5.72
N ARG A 167 18.10 -8.98 5.45
CA ARG A 167 19.23 -8.69 6.35
C ARG A 167 18.98 -7.55 7.33
N VAL A 168 17.86 -6.85 7.22
CA VAL A 168 17.53 -5.71 8.08
C VAL A 168 17.06 -6.24 9.44
N PRO A 169 17.65 -5.84 10.58
CA PRO A 169 17.20 -6.30 11.89
C PRO A 169 15.70 -6.06 12.14
N MET A 170 15.05 -6.96 12.89
CA MET A 170 13.61 -6.84 13.20
C MET A 170 13.23 -5.46 13.76
N ILE A 171 14.04 -4.92 14.67
CA ILE A 171 13.76 -3.62 15.29
C ILE A 171 13.81 -2.46 14.29
N GLU A 172 14.67 -2.54 13.27
CA GLU A 172 14.73 -1.55 12.18
C GLU A 172 13.52 -1.69 11.25
N ARG A 173 13.07 -2.93 10.98
CA ARG A 173 11.81 -3.16 10.27
C ARG A 173 10.62 -2.59 11.04
N LEU A 174 10.59 -2.73 12.37
CA LEU A 174 9.54 -2.15 13.21
C LEU A 174 9.55 -0.61 13.20
N ARG A 175 10.74 0.01 13.26
CA ARG A 175 10.92 1.46 13.05
C ARG A 175 10.40 1.96 11.72
N PHE A 176 10.63 1.18 10.66
CA PHE A 176 10.06 1.48 9.35
C PHE A 176 8.53 1.46 9.38
N LEU A 177 7.91 0.47 10.04
CA LEU A 177 6.45 0.44 10.21
C LEU A 177 5.93 1.68 10.93
N ASP A 178 6.63 2.14 11.97
CA ASP A 178 6.30 3.39 12.67
C ASP A 178 6.44 4.61 11.77
N THR A 179 7.50 4.67 10.98
CA THR A 179 7.74 5.77 10.03
C THR A 179 6.62 5.86 9.00
N VAL A 180 6.20 4.72 8.44
CA VAL A 180 5.06 4.65 7.51
C VAL A 180 3.75 5.04 8.21
N ALA A 181 3.52 4.57 9.44
CA ALA A 181 2.32 4.89 10.20
C ALA A 181 2.26 6.38 10.61
N ALA A 182 3.39 7.04 10.84
CA ALA A 182 3.47 8.46 11.16
C ALA A 182 3.20 9.37 9.93
N LEU A 183 3.41 8.85 8.72
CA LEU A 183 3.05 9.50 7.46
C LEU A 183 1.56 9.39 7.12
N LEU A 184 0.76 8.79 8.00
CA LEU A 184 -0.69 8.65 7.89
C LEU A 184 -1.36 9.28 9.11
N PRO A 185 -2.64 9.71 9.01
CA PRO A 185 -3.40 10.12 10.19
C PRO A 185 -3.38 9.03 11.27
N TYR A 186 -3.11 9.40 12.53
CA TYR A 186 -2.96 8.44 13.63
C TYR A 186 -4.16 7.48 13.78
N GLY A 187 -5.35 8.00 13.51
CA GLY A 187 -6.62 7.29 13.37
C GLY A 187 -6.61 6.01 12.53
N MET A 188 -5.77 5.98 11.49
CA MET A 188 -5.63 4.84 10.59
C MET A 188 -4.97 3.64 11.26
N ARG A 189 -4.26 3.84 12.39
CA ARG A 189 -3.69 2.74 13.19
C ARG A 189 -4.76 1.76 13.66
N THR A 190 -6.02 2.19 13.81
CA THR A 190 -7.15 1.30 14.17
C THR A 190 -7.51 0.25 13.11
N ARG A 191 -6.96 0.37 11.91
CA ARG A 191 -7.17 -0.52 10.76
C ARG A 191 -5.86 -0.87 10.04
N LEU A 192 -4.71 -0.41 10.53
CA LEU A 192 -3.40 -0.72 9.98
C LEU A 192 -2.88 -2.01 10.60
N THR A 193 -2.87 -3.08 9.80
CA THR A 193 -2.24 -4.35 10.16
C THR A 193 -0.86 -4.38 9.54
N ALA A 194 0.15 -4.71 10.33
CA ALA A 194 1.53 -4.68 9.89
C ALA A 194 2.34 -5.86 10.42
N ALA A 195 3.40 -6.27 9.73
CA ALA A 195 4.31 -7.29 10.23
C ALA A 195 5.74 -7.05 9.79
N THR A 196 6.66 -7.26 10.74
CA THR A 196 8.12 -7.17 10.51
C THR A 196 8.65 -8.32 9.66
N TRP A 197 7.87 -9.38 9.45
CA TRP A 197 8.12 -10.41 8.47
C TRP A 197 6.84 -11.20 8.17
N THR A 198 6.68 -11.70 6.95
CA THR A 198 5.67 -12.70 6.57
C THR A 198 6.26 -13.71 5.60
N SER A 199 5.78 -14.95 5.68
CA SER A 199 6.05 -15.95 4.66
C SER A 199 5.27 -15.60 3.40
N SER A 200 5.93 -15.57 2.24
CA SER A 200 5.27 -15.35 0.95
C SER A 200 4.20 -16.41 0.61
N THR A 201 4.21 -17.56 1.30
CA THR A 201 3.19 -18.61 1.13
C THR A 201 2.02 -18.47 2.10
N ALA A 202 2.12 -17.62 3.12
CA ALA A 202 1.05 -17.43 4.10
C ALA A 202 -0.03 -16.52 3.52
N ARG A 203 -1.29 -16.96 3.61
CA ARG A 203 -2.43 -16.11 3.30
C ARG A 203 -2.80 -15.29 4.53
N HIS A 204 -2.49 -13.99 4.52
CA HIS A 204 -2.72 -13.09 5.65
C HIS A 204 -3.45 -11.82 5.24
N LYS A 205 -4.14 -11.19 6.20
CA LYS A 205 -4.80 -9.88 6.02
C LYS A 205 -3.92 -8.68 6.42
N ILE A 206 -2.60 -8.84 6.35
CA ILE A 206 -1.64 -7.78 6.68
C ILE A 206 -1.56 -6.76 5.56
N ARG A 207 -1.70 -5.48 5.89
CA ARG A 207 -1.66 -4.36 4.94
C ARG A 207 -0.26 -3.88 4.66
N LEU A 208 0.64 -3.93 5.63
CA LEU A 208 2.04 -3.55 5.47
C LEU A 208 2.94 -4.67 5.99
N SER A 209 3.67 -5.35 5.10
CA SER A 209 4.49 -6.49 5.50
C SER A 209 5.88 -6.40 4.92
N PHE A 210 6.84 -7.03 5.59
CA PHE A 210 8.12 -7.40 5.00
C PHE A 210 8.06 -8.85 4.55
N ALA A 211 8.55 -9.17 3.36
CA ALA A 211 8.66 -10.55 2.90
C ALA A 211 9.81 -10.71 1.91
N ARG A 212 10.15 -11.96 1.59
CA ARG A 212 11.12 -12.25 0.52
C ARG A 212 10.57 -11.90 -0.86
N HIS A 213 9.29 -12.17 -1.08
CA HIS A 213 8.56 -11.84 -2.30
C HIS A 213 7.21 -11.23 -1.96
N ALA A 214 6.81 -10.21 -2.72
CA ALA A 214 5.49 -9.63 -2.60
C ALA A 214 4.41 -10.61 -3.10
N PRO A 215 3.25 -10.73 -2.41
CA PRO A 215 2.12 -11.47 -2.94
C PRO A 215 1.51 -10.72 -4.14
N GLU A 216 0.90 -11.47 -5.07
CA GLU A 216 0.39 -10.94 -6.36
C GLU A 216 -0.55 -9.72 -6.23
N ASN A 217 -1.30 -9.62 -5.12
CA ASN A 217 -2.26 -8.55 -4.89
C ASN A 217 -1.70 -7.33 -4.14
N ALA A 218 -0.45 -7.36 -3.67
CA ALA A 218 0.20 -6.25 -2.99
C ALA A 218 1.04 -5.40 -3.94
N TYR A 219 1.26 -4.14 -3.57
CA TYR A 219 2.33 -3.37 -4.17
C TYR A 219 3.67 -3.81 -3.58
N GLU A 220 4.68 -3.90 -4.44
CA GLU A 220 6.06 -4.15 -4.04
C GLU A 220 6.81 -2.84 -3.84
N VAL A 221 7.46 -2.70 -2.68
CA VAL A 221 8.40 -1.62 -2.37
C VAL A 221 9.75 -2.24 -2.07
N ARG A 222 10.79 -1.89 -2.83
CA ARG A 222 12.13 -2.42 -2.60
C ARG A 222 12.84 -1.60 -1.53
N TRP A 223 13.32 -2.26 -0.48
CA TRP A 223 14.02 -1.63 0.64
C TRP A 223 15.18 -0.75 0.15
N GLY A 224 15.26 0.49 0.64
CA GLY A 224 16.30 1.46 0.28
C GLY A 224 16.16 2.09 -1.12
N HIS A 225 15.26 1.59 -1.98
CA HIS A 225 15.06 2.11 -3.33
C HIS A 225 13.67 2.74 -3.54
N GLY A 226 12.68 2.31 -2.76
CA GLY A 226 11.29 2.68 -2.98
C GLY A 226 10.65 1.88 -4.11
N THR A 227 9.67 2.48 -4.79
CA THR A 227 9.03 1.90 -5.97
C THR A 227 8.53 3.02 -6.88
N GLU A 228 8.43 2.74 -8.17
CA GLU A 228 7.88 3.70 -9.12
C GLU A 228 6.36 3.75 -8.96
N ILE A 229 5.84 4.86 -8.44
CA ILE A 229 4.40 5.10 -8.35
C ILE A 229 3.93 5.66 -9.69
N THR A 230 3.08 4.91 -10.38
CA THR A 230 2.59 5.32 -11.70
C THR A 230 1.49 6.37 -11.58
N TRP A 231 1.20 7.09 -12.66
CA TRP A 231 0.08 8.04 -12.71
C TRP A 231 -1.29 7.37 -12.52
N ARG A 232 -1.40 6.05 -12.78
CA ARG A 232 -2.62 5.26 -12.57
C ARG A 232 -2.94 5.12 -11.09
N ASP A 233 -1.94 5.26 -10.21
CA ASP A 233 -2.08 5.26 -8.76
C ASP A 233 -2.40 6.68 -8.25
N GLY A 234 -3.38 7.36 -8.86
CA GLY A 234 -3.57 8.81 -8.76
C GLY A 234 -3.46 9.41 -7.34
N ARG A 235 -4.10 8.80 -6.33
CA ARG A 235 -3.98 9.24 -4.92
C ARG A 235 -2.57 9.07 -4.36
N ALA A 236 -1.93 7.94 -4.65
CA ALA A 236 -0.56 7.68 -4.20
C ALA A 236 0.42 8.68 -4.86
N ASN A 237 0.20 9.03 -6.13
CA ASN A 237 1.02 10.03 -6.81
C ASN A 237 0.88 11.42 -6.17
N VAL A 238 -0.35 11.87 -5.88
CA VAL A 238 -0.60 13.14 -5.17
C VAL A 238 0.05 13.13 -3.78
N CYS A 239 -0.13 12.05 -3.02
CA CYS A 239 0.45 11.92 -1.68
C CYS A 239 1.98 11.92 -1.72
N LEU A 240 2.59 11.17 -2.64
CA LEU A 240 4.04 11.15 -2.79
C LEU A 240 4.58 12.52 -3.24
N GLY A 241 3.88 13.19 -4.16
CA GLY A 241 4.20 14.56 -4.57
C GLY A 241 4.20 15.52 -3.40
N LEU A 242 3.19 15.44 -2.52
CA LEU A 242 3.14 16.24 -1.29
C LEU A 242 4.29 15.91 -0.33
N LEU A 243 4.58 14.63 -0.10
CA LEU A 243 5.66 14.18 0.78
C LEU A 243 7.07 14.48 0.24
N ALA A 244 7.19 14.75 -1.06
CA ALA A 244 8.45 15.10 -1.72
C ALA A 244 8.67 16.60 -1.87
N ARG A 245 7.66 17.43 -1.55
CA ARG A 245 7.73 18.88 -1.72
C ARG A 245 8.67 19.53 -0.71
N PRO A 246 9.65 20.35 -1.16
CA PRO A 246 10.61 20.99 -0.27
C PRO A 246 10.00 22.11 0.58
N ASP A 247 8.86 22.67 0.17
CA ASP A 247 8.14 23.71 0.89
C ASP A 247 7.28 23.16 2.05
N VAL A 248 7.06 21.85 2.09
CA VAL A 248 6.33 21.20 3.18
C VAL A 248 7.26 21.03 4.38
N ARG A 249 6.93 21.68 5.51
CA ARG A 249 7.61 21.46 6.79
C ARG A 249 7.19 20.10 7.36
N LEU A 250 7.96 19.07 7.00
CA LEU A 250 7.63 17.68 7.32
C LEU A 250 7.37 17.45 8.82
N ALA A 251 8.15 18.08 9.71
CA ALA A 251 7.94 17.97 11.16
C ALA A 251 6.54 18.46 11.60
N ASP A 252 6.09 19.62 11.10
CA ASP A 252 4.78 20.18 11.42
C ASP A 252 3.66 19.28 10.86
N MET A 253 3.86 18.75 9.65
CA MET A 253 2.94 17.81 9.02
C MET A 253 2.79 16.53 9.85
N LEU A 254 3.91 15.90 10.24
CA LEU A 254 3.89 14.67 11.06
C LEU A 254 3.24 14.91 12.42
N GLN A 255 3.52 16.05 13.06
CA GLN A 255 2.87 16.45 14.33
C GLN A 255 1.36 16.63 14.15
N GLY A 256 0.93 17.25 13.05
CA GLY A 256 -0.48 17.41 12.71
C GLY A 256 -1.18 16.06 12.50
N LEU A 257 -0.56 15.15 11.75
CA LEU A 257 -1.08 13.80 11.50
C LEU A 257 -1.18 12.96 12.79
N ALA A 258 -0.22 13.11 13.70
CA ALA A 258 -0.23 12.43 15.00
C ALA A 258 -1.41 12.87 15.89
N GLY A 259 -1.87 14.12 15.76
CA GLY A 259 -3.04 14.65 16.46
C GLY A 259 -4.40 14.16 15.91
N LEU A 260 -4.43 13.60 14.70
CA LEU A 260 -5.66 13.11 14.05
C LEU A 260 -6.01 11.69 14.53
N THR A 261 -6.51 11.59 15.76
CA THR A 261 -6.74 10.33 16.47
C THR A 261 -8.08 9.65 16.18
N ASP A 262 -8.98 10.28 15.42
CA ASP A 262 -10.27 9.67 15.12
C ASP A 262 -10.12 8.43 14.26
N PRO A 263 -10.80 7.32 14.57
CA PRO A 263 -10.65 6.09 13.82
C PRO A 263 -10.97 6.27 12.33
N LEU A 264 -9.99 5.95 11.47
CA LEU A 264 -10.10 5.96 10.01
C LEU A 264 -9.76 4.57 9.45
N SER A 265 -10.37 4.19 8.34
CA SER A 265 -10.09 2.94 7.64
C SER A 265 -9.32 3.16 6.33
N PHE A 266 -8.88 2.06 5.75
CA PHE A 266 -8.34 2.01 4.38
C PHE A 266 -9.42 1.60 3.37
N GLY A 267 -10.70 1.75 3.73
CA GLY A 267 -11.84 1.50 2.86
C GLY A 267 -12.09 2.68 1.91
N PRO A 268 -12.75 2.46 0.77
CA PRO A 268 -13.04 3.51 -0.21
C PRO A 268 -13.80 4.72 0.38
N GLU A 269 -14.51 4.53 1.49
CA GLU A 269 -15.24 5.56 2.23
C GLU A 269 -14.34 6.55 2.97
N ASP A 270 -13.25 6.11 3.59
CA ASP A 270 -12.40 6.96 4.45
C ASP A 270 -11.12 7.42 3.73
N LEU A 271 -10.71 6.74 2.66
CA LEU A 271 -9.50 7.10 1.90
C LEU A 271 -9.52 8.52 1.31
N PRO A 272 -10.63 9.05 0.77
CA PRO A 272 -10.69 10.45 0.33
C PRO A 272 -10.42 11.43 1.48
N ASP A 273 -10.96 11.14 2.66
CA ASP A 273 -10.80 11.99 3.84
C ASP A 273 -9.38 11.92 4.39
N ALA A 274 -8.78 10.72 4.42
CA ALA A 274 -7.38 10.54 4.79
C ALA A 274 -6.43 11.32 3.86
N ALA A 275 -6.69 11.30 2.53
CA ALA A 275 -5.91 12.07 1.57
C ALA A 275 -6.07 13.59 1.77
N ARG A 276 -7.30 14.08 2.02
CA ARG A 276 -7.55 15.50 2.33
C ARG A 276 -6.88 15.94 3.61
N LEU A 277 -6.90 15.10 4.65
CA LEU A 277 -6.21 15.39 5.91
C LEU A 277 -4.70 15.49 5.72
N LEU A 278 -4.12 14.62 4.88
CA LEU A 278 -2.72 14.67 4.49
C LEU A 278 -2.39 15.98 3.73
N GLU A 279 -3.21 16.37 2.76
CA GLU A 279 -3.06 17.62 2.00
C GLU A 279 -3.15 18.85 2.92
N ASN A 280 -4.12 18.88 3.84
CA ASN A 280 -4.27 19.95 4.82
C ASN A 280 -3.07 20.01 5.77
N ALA A 281 -2.52 18.86 6.18
CA ALA A 281 -1.32 18.78 7.01
C ALA A 281 -0.11 19.36 6.28
N GLY A 282 0.11 18.96 5.03
CA GLY A 282 1.23 19.45 4.22
C GLY A 282 1.11 20.94 3.86
N SER A 283 -0.11 21.46 3.77
CA SER A 283 -0.38 22.88 3.48
C SER A 283 -0.36 23.78 4.72
N GLY A 284 -0.15 23.22 5.92
CA GLY A 284 -0.23 23.98 7.18
C GLY A 284 -1.63 24.48 7.53
N LEU A 285 -2.67 23.89 6.94
CA LEU A 285 -4.08 24.26 7.15
C LEU A 285 -4.71 23.53 8.35
N LEU A 286 -4.01 22.56 8.95
CA LEU A 286 -4.45 21.97 10.22
C LEU A 286 -4.18 22.98 11.36
N PRO A 287 -5.18 23.35 12.18
CA PRO A 287 -4.94 24.17 13.35
C PRO A 287 -4.00 23.44 14.33
N PRO A 288 -3.10 24.16 15.00
CA PRO A 288 -2.26 23.57 16.04
C PRO A 288 -3.13 22.90 17.12
N GLY A 289 -2.87 21.64 17.41
CA GLY A 289 -3.64 20.88 18.42
C GLY A 289 -5.03 20.41 17.98
N ALA A 290 -5.30 20.36 16.67
CA ALA A 290 -6.53 19.77 16.16
C ALA A 290 -6.67 18.30 16.61
N LYS A 291 -7.57 18.05 17.57
CA LYS A 291 -7.97 16.71 18.01
C LYS A 291 -9.42 16.45 17.58
N GLY A 292 -9.72 15.26 17.08
CA GLY A 292 -11.09 14.82 16.82
C GLY A 292 -11.73 15.32 15.50
N VAL A 293 -13.07 15.21 15.44
CA VAL A 293 -13.90 15.20 14.20
C VAL A 293 -14.13 16.60 13.62
N TRP A 294 -13.12 17.46 13.62
CA TRP A 294 -13.26 18.87 13.19
C TRP A 294 -13.44 19.01 11.67
N TRP A 295 -13.04 17.99 10.91
CA TRP A 295 -13.08 17.97 9.44
C TRP A 295 -14.39 17.42 8.86
N LYS A 296 -15.18 16.65 9.62
CA LYS A 296 -16.57 16.37 9.24
C LYS A 296 -17.41 17.59 9.59
N ALA A 297 -17.38 18.60 8.73
CA ALA A 297 -18.44 19.59 8.73
C ALA A 297 -19.77 18.81 8.72
N LYS A 298 -20.60 18.99 9.76
CA LYS A 298 -21.99 18.56 9.70
C LYS A 298 -22.54 19.15 8.41
N HIS A 299 -22.84 18.31 7.41
CA HIS A 299 -23.88 18.67 6.47
C HIS A 299 -25.06 19.12 7.34
N PRO A 300 -25.57 20.35 7.20
CA PRO A 300 -26.74 20.74 7.96
C PRO A 300 -27.82 19.73 7.61
N SER A 301 -28.17 18.88 8.58
CA SER A 301 -29.44 18.21 8.55
C SER A 301 -30.46 19.33 8.37
N SER A 302 -31.18 19.29 7.25
CA SER A 302 -32.37 20.08 7.01
C SER A 302 -33.40 19.74 8.09
N GLU A 303 -33.23 20.31 9.28
CA GLU A 303 -34.28 20.41 10.27
C GLU A 303 -35.18 21.58 9.85
N ASP A 304 -36.35 21.21 9.36
CA ASP A 304 -37.47 22.07 9.02
C ASP A 304 -37.91 22.88 10.27
N PRO A 305 -37.87 24.22 10.25
CA PRO A 305 -38.22 25.04 11.40
C PRO A 305 -39.73 25.26 11.44
N ARG A 306 -40.52 24.20 11.63
CA ARG A 306 -41.98 24.33 11.85
C ARG A 306 -42.53 23.24 12.77
N THR A 307 -42.29 23.39 14.06
CA THR A 307 -43.31 23.08 15.08
C THR A 307 -42.97 23.84 16.36
N GLY A 308 -43.68 24.94 16.58
CA GLY A 308 -43.66 25.69 17.82
C GLY A 308 -44.71 25.18 18.81
N GLY A 309 -44.28 25.10 20.08
CA GLY A 309 -45.10 25.33 21.28
C GLY A 309 -45.68 24.10 22.01
N PRO A 310 -46.10 24.24 23.29
CA PRO A 310 -45.52 25.10 24.32
C PRO A 310 -45.42 24.45 25.73
N GLY A 311 -44.49 24.98 26.54
CA GLY A 311 -44.70 25.37 27.95
C GLY A 311 -44.86 24.31 29.04
N ALA A 312 -43.96 24.33 30.03
CA ALA A 312 -44.34 24.51 31.43
C ALA A 312 -43.10 24.83 32.29
N ASP A 313 -43.21 25.94 33.00
CA ASP A 313 -42.29 26.49 33.98
C ASP A 313 -42.02 25.56 35.17
N THR A 314 -40.83 25.68 35.75
CA THR A 314 -40.66 25.99 37.19
C THR A 314 -39.21 26.42 37.44
N GLY A 315 -39.02 27.72 37.67
CA GLY A 315 -37.87 28.23 38.44
C GLY A 315 -38.02 27.84 39.92
N VAL A 316 -37.15 28.20 40.87
CA VAL A 316 -36.42 29.46 41.06
C VAL A 316 -35.41 29.25 42.20
N ALA A 317 -34.27 29.95 42.08
CA ALA A 317 -33.38 30.56 43.10
C ALA A 317 -32.58 29.73 44.14
N ALA A 318 -31.27 29.82 43.97
CA ALA A 318 -30.28 30.58 44.77
C ALA A 318 -30.21 30.43 46.30
N GLY A 319 -29.00 30.14 46.79
CA GLY A 319 -28.61 30.28 48.20
C GLY A 319 -27.09 30.25 48.45
N HIS A 320 -26.50 31.43 48.54
CA HIS A 320 -25.47 31.90 49.49
C HIS A 320 -24.13 31.16 49.79
N ARG A 321 -23.03 31.95 49.64
CA ARG A 321 -21.87 32.23 50.55
C ARG A 321 -21.04 31.00 51.04
N LYS A 322 -19.71 31.03 51.24
CA LYS A 322 -18.76 32.07 51.66
C LYS A 322 -17.32 31.50 51.54
N ALA A 323 -16.34 32.41 51.51
CA ALA A 323 -14.91 32.23 51.21
C ALA A 323 -13.99 31.83 52.40
N LEU A 324 -12.70 31.60 52.03
CA LEU A 324 -11.40 31.72 52.76
C LEU A 324 -10.64 30.39 53.03
N PRO A 325 -9.31 30.39 53.26
CA PRO A 325 -8.22 30.86 52.38
C PRO A 325 -6.95 29.95 52.37
N GLY A 326 -6.11 30.13 51.35
CA GLY A 326 -4.65 30.38 51.40
C GLY A 326 -3.62 29.41 52.05
N PRO A 327 -2.34 29.47 51.61
CA PRO A 327 -1.37 28.36 51.66
C PRO A 327 -0.23 28.56 52.66
N GLY A 328 0.54 27.50 52.94
CA GLY A 328 1.77 27.56 53.73
C GLY A 328 2.90 26.71 53.13
N ALA A 329 4.00 27.37 52.77
CA ALA A 329 5.33 26.78 52.58
C ALA A 329 6.03 26.57 53.94
N PRO A 330 7.05 25.71 54.02
CA PRO A 330 8.46 26.17 54.03
C PRO A 330 9.35 25.19 53.22
N GLY A 331 10.64 25.36 52.94
CA GLY A 331 11.72 26.22 53.42
C GLY A 331 13.02 25.44 53.13
N SER A 332 13.99 26.13 52.53
CA SER A 332 15.31 25.65 52.07
C SER A 332 16.24 25.17 53.17
N GLU A 333 17.07 24.16 52.91
CA GLU A 333 18.46 24.13 53.41
C GLU A 333 19.43 23.54 52.39
N ASP A 334 20.61 24.11 52.47
CA ASP A 334 21.76 24.16 51.57
C ASP A 334 22.86 23.25 52.14
N ARG A 335 23.59 22.49 51.29
CA ARG A 335 24.99 22.06 51.53
C ARG A 335 25.50 21.08 50.48
N ASP A 336 26.63 21.46 49.90
CA ASP A 336 27.72 20.65 49.32
C ASP A 336 29.02 21.46 49.59
N PRO A 337 30.27 20.98 49.34
CA PRO A 337 30.74 19.69 48.77
C PRO A 337 31.99 19.10 49.51
N VAL A 338 32.72 18.15 48.86
CA VAL A 338 34.20 17.85 48.89
C VAL A 338 34.51 16.31 49.07
N PRO A 339 35.59 15.69 48.50
CA PRO A 339 35.51 14.93 47.24
C PRO A 339 36.22 13.55 47.29
N GLY A 340 36.33 12.89 46.13
CA GLY A 340 37.52 12.08 45.80
C GLY A 340 37.30 10.57 45.65
N GLY A 341 38.00 9.99 44.68
CA GLY A 341 38.25 8.55 44.61
C GLY A 341 38.04 7.94 43.24
N GLY A 342 39.02 8.08 42.35
CA GLY A 342 39.12 7.29 41.13
C GLY A 342 39.42 5.82 41.44
N GLY A 343 38.92 4.93 40.59
CA GLY A 343 39.19 3.50 40.64
C GLY A 343 38.72 2.82 39.37
N VAL A 344 39.63 2.67 38.42
CA VAL A 344 39.53 1.71 37.30
C VAL A 344 39.68 0.30 37.86
N PRO A 345 38.94 -0.70 37.36
CA PRO A 345 39.46 -2.06 37.38
C PRO A 345 39.73 -2.60 35.98
N GLU A 346 40.95 -3.10 35.92
CA GLU A 346 41.59 -3.98 34.97
C GLU A 346 40.76 -5.15 34.45
N ALA A 347 41.21 -5.60 33.29
CA ALA A 347 40.78 -6.79 32.57
C ALA A 347 40.89 -8.08 33.41
N GLY A 348 39.84 -8.88 33.38
CA GLY A 348 39.76 -10.20 34.01
C GLY A 348 39.34 -11.28 33.03
N ALA A 349 40.35 -12.06 32.60
CA ALA A 349 40.37 -13.51 32.37
C ALA A 349 39.17 -14.24 31.70
N VAL A 350 39.51 -14.88 30.58
CA VAL A 350 38.84 -16.01 29.93
C VAL A 350 38.74 -17.21 30.88
N PRO A 351 37.58 -17.89 31.00
CA PRO A 351 37.51 -19.25 31.52
C PRO A 351 37.54 -20.31 30.39
N PRO A 352 38.18 -21.48 30.60
CA PRO A 352 38.31 -22.52 29.60
C PRO A 352 37.07 -23.43 29.51
N ALA A 353 36.98 -24.09 28.36
CA ALA A 353 35.96 -25.03 27.95
C ALA A 353 35.63 -26.12 28.99
N ALA A 354 34.33 -26.26 29.30
CA ALA A 354 33.81 -27.40 30.04
C ALA A 354 33.57 -28.59 29.10
N ALA A 355 34.11 -29.73 29.52
CA ALA A 355 34.05 -31.01 28.84
C ALA A 355 32.62 -31.58 28.76
N THR A 356 32.28 -32.10 27.58
CA THR A 356 31.12 -32.94 27.30
C THR A 356 31.18 -34.25 28.08
N VAL A 357 30.17 -34.50 28.92
CA VAL A 357 29.86 -35.82 29.48
C VAL A 357 28.77 -36.47 28.62
N PRO A 358 28.92 -37.74 28.19
CA PRO A 358 27.91 -38.42 27.39
C PRO A 358 26.76 -38.92 28.27
N TYR A 359 25.54 -38.49 27.93
CA TYR A 359 24.29 -38.99 28.51
C TYR A 359 23.95 -40.37 27.92
N ARG A 360 23.78 -41.36 28.79
CA ARG A 360 23.41 -42.75 28.48
C ARG A 360 21.91 -42.92 28.77
N PRO A 361 21.07 -43.36 27.82
CA PRO A 361 19.64 -43.51 28.08
C PRO A 361 19.35 -44.86 28.75
N THR A 362 18.72 -44.82 29.91
CA THR A 362 18.12 -45.99 30.56
C THR A 362 16.65 -46.06 30.17
N ALA A 363 16.29 -47.09 29.42
CA ALA A 363 14.91 -47.46 29.15
C ALA A 363 14.27 -47.99 30.45
N ALA A 364 13.10 -47.47 30.82
CA ALA A 364 12.24 -48.04 31.83
C ALA A 364 10.80 -48.09 31.33
N ALA A 365 10.18 -49.24 31.54
CA ALA A 365 8.89 -49.67 31.06
C ALA A 365 7.72 -48.81 31.57
N GLY A 366 6.74 -48.58 30.69
CA GLY A 366 5.45 -47.99 31.06
C GLY A 366 4.48 -49.04 31.63
N PRO A 367 3.58 -48.66 32.56
CA PRO A 367 2.45 -49.50 32.95
C PRO A 367 1.20 -49.20 32.09
N ALA A 368 0.38 -50.25 31.97
CA ALA A 368 -0.87 -50.34 31.22
C ALA A 368 -2.00 -49.41 31.76
N PRO A 369 -3.04 -49.12 30.95
CA PRO A 369 -4.03 -48.08 31.24
C PRO A 369 -5.07 -48.53 32.28
N GLY A 370 -5.20 -47.74 33.34
CA GLY A 370 -6.21 -47.89 34.39
C GLY A 370 -7.44 -47.00 34.19
N ALA A 371 -8.58 -47.61 34.47
CA ALA A 371 -9.97 -47.13 34.50
C ALA A 371 -10.23 -45.63 34.79
N VAL A 372 -11.20 -45.09 34.05
CA VAL A 372 -11.87 -43.80 34.27
C VAL A 372 -12.82 -43.89 35.49
N PRO A 373 -12.82 -42.93 36.43
CA PRO A 373 -13.74 -42.92 37.57
C PRO A 373 -15.21 -42.60 37.18
N PRO A 374 -16.22 -43.10 37.92
CA PRO A 374 -17.64 -42.99 37.58
C PRO A 374 -18.31 -41.66 38.03
N SER A 375 -17.61 -40.52 37.91
CA SER A 375 -18.16 -39.19 38.21
C SER A 375 -18.43 -38.31 36.97
N MET A 376 -18.22 -38.83 35.76
CA MET A 376 -18.46 -38.11 34.49
C MET A 376 -19.73 -38.54 33.72
N GLN A 377 -20.55 -39.44 34.27
CA GLN A 377 -21.79 -39.91 33.62
C GLN A 377 -23.07 -39.14 34.02
N ALA A 378 -22.96 -38.10 34.86
CA ALA A 378 -24.11 -37.31 35.31
C ALA A 378 -24.29 -35.94 34.60
N ALA A 379 -23.47 -35.61 33.60
CA ALA A 379 -23.50 -34.29 32.93
C ALA A 379 -23.94 -34.32 31.46
N LEU A 380 -24.53 -35.43 30.99
CA LEU A 380 -25.01 -35.59 29.60
C LEU A 380 -26.51 -35.89 29.48
N GLY A 381 -27.29 -35.66 30.54
CA GLY A 381 -28.75 -35.85 30.56
C GLY A 381 -29.60 -34.57 30.49
N GLY A 382 -29.00 -33.40 30.27
CA GLY A 382 -29.64 -32.10 30.52
C GLY A 382 -29.94 -31.22 29.30
N LEU A 383 -29.79 -31.71 28.06
CA LEU A 383 -29.84 -30.87 26.85
C LEU A 383 -30.88 -31.30 25.79
N GLU A 384 -31.86 -32.13 26.14
CA GLU A 384 -32.96 -32.53 25.23
C GLU A 384 -34.35 -31.99 25.64
N GLN A 385 -34.43 -31.06 26.60
CA GLN A 385 -35.71 -30.56 27.13
C GLN A 385 -35.91 -29.04 26.96
N ALA A 386 -35.39 -28.44 25.88
CA ALA A 386 -35.57 -27.01 25.59
C ALA A 386 -35.92 -26.69 24.11
N ASP A 387 -36.47 -27.65 23.36
CA ASP A 387 -36.86 -27.43 21.95
C ASP A 387 -38.29 -27.85 21.59
N ARG A 388 -39.22 -27.69 22.53
CA ARG A 388 -40.66 -27.82 22.26
C ARG A 388 -41.44 -26.69 22.89
N GLU A 389 -41.48 -25.53 22.23
CA GLU A 389 -42.64 -24.61 22.29
C GLU A 389 -42.45 -23.38 21.38
N ARG A 390 -42.65 -23.54 20.07
CA ARG A 390 -43.07 -22.42 19.19
C ARG A 390 -44.03 -22.90 18.11
N ARG A 391 -45.33 -22.74 18.36
CA ARG A 391 -46.37 -22.84 17.31
C ARG A 391 -46.39 -21.55 16.49
N PRO A 392 -46.40 -21.60 15.14
CA PRO A 392 -46.53 -20.42 14.31
C PRO A 392 -47.98 -19.92 14.27
N ARG A 393 -48.18 -18.61 14.43
CA ARG A 393 -49.45 -17.93 14.16
C ARG A 393 -49.62 -17.68 12.64
N PRO A 394 -50.84 -17.72 12.08
CA PRO A 394 -51.06 -17.56 10.65
C PRO A 394 -50.98 -16.08 10.26
N GLY A 395 -49.84 -15.69 9.70
CA GLY A 395 -49.64 -14.38 9.05
C GLY A 395 -49.77 -14.52 7.53
N TRP A 396 -50.14 -13.42 6.87
CA TRP A 396 -50.33 -13.28 5.43
C TRP A 396 -49.50 -14.23 4.55
N GLY A 397 -50.19 -15.01 3.73
CA GLY A 397 -49.57 -15.96 2.81
C GLY A 397 -48.58 -15.27 1.87
N LEU A 398 -47.45 -15.95 1.66
CA LEU A 398 -46.31 -15.54 0.84
C LEU A 398 -46.69 -14.89 -0.50
N ARG A 399 -47.83 -15.29 -1.08
CA ARG A 399 -48.38 -14.72 -2.32
C ARG A 399 -48.68 -13.23 -2.23
N GLY A 400 -49.22 -12.72 -1.11
CA GLY A 400 -49.56 -11.29 -0.98
C GLY A 400 -48.33 -10.37 -1.00
N LYS A 401 -47.23 -10.82 -0.36
CA LYS A 401 -45.97 -10.07 -0.33
C LYS A 401 -45.29 -10.06 -1.71
N VAL A 402 -45.34 -11.18 -2.43
CA VAL A 402 -44.74 -11.28 -3.77
C VAL A 402 -45.49 -10.40 -4.79
N THR A 403 -46.82 -10.36 -4.74
CA THR A 403 -47.61 -9.53 -5.67
C THR A 403 -47.36 -8.04 -5.46
N MET A 404 -47.20 -7.60 -4.21
CA MET A 404 -46.95 -6.18 -3.89
C MET A 404 -45.56 -5.75 -4.37
N VAL A 405 -44.52 -6.56 -4.13
CA VAL A 405 -43.17 -6.26 -4.59
C VAL A 405 -43.12 -6.20 -6.12
N ALA A 406 -43.74 -7.16 -6.82
CA ALA A 406 -43.79 -7.18 -8.28
C ALA A 406 -44.46 -5.93 -8.88
N ALA A 407 -45.55 -5.45 -8.27
CA ALA A 407 -46.25 -4.25 -8.74
C ALA A 407 -45.37 -2.98 -8.63
N PHE A 408 -44.66 -2.80 -7.52
CA PHE A 408 -43.79 -1.63 -7.32
C PHE A 408 -42.54 -1.64 -8.19
N THR A 409 -41.93 -2.81 -8.41
CA THR A 409 -40.78 -2.93 -9.32
C THR A 409 -41.16 -2.57 -10.77
N THR A 410 -42.35 -2.99 -11.21
CA THR A 410 -42.84 -2.70 -12.56
C THR A 410 -43.07 -1.19 -12.77
N LEU A 411 -43.61 -0.50 -11.77
CA LEU A 411 -43.82 0.95 -11.81
C LEU A 411 -42.49 1.73 -11.90
N ALA A 412 -41.48 1.32 -11.14
CA ALA A 412 -40.15 1.93 -11.16
C ALA A 412 -39.45 1.79 -12.54
N ILE A 413 -39.49 0.59 -13.14
CA ILE A 413 -38.89 0.34 -14.45
C ILE A 413 -39.58 1.16 -15.55
N THR A 414 -40.91 1.24 -15.50
CA THR A 414 -41.70 2.02 -16.48
C THR A 414 -41.38 3.52 -16.38
N SER A 415 -41.12 4.02 -15.17
CA SER A 415 -40.79 5.42 -14.92
C SER A 415 -39.41 5.80 -15.47
N ILE A 416 -38.42 4.91 -15.33
CA ILE A 416 -37.08 5.08 -15.90
C ILE A 416 -37.11 5.05 -17.44
N GLY A 417 -37.85 4.10 -18.03
CA GLY A 417 -37.98 4.00 -19.48
C GLY A 417 -38.60 5.25 -20.11
N THR A 418 -39.60 5.86 -19.45
CA THR A 418 -40.25 7.08 -19.93
C THR A 418 -39.29 8.28 -19.90
N GLY A 419 -38.42 8.38 -18.90
CA GLY A 419 -37.39 9.43 -18.82
C GLY A 419 -36.34 9.36 -19.93
N VAL A 420 -35.92 8.15 -20.30
CA VAL A 420 -34.92 7.94 -21.38
C VAL A 420 -35.51 8.27 -22.76
N VAL A 421 -36.76 7.90 -23.03
CA VAL A 421 -37.43 8.21 -24.30
C VAL A 421 -37.66 9.72 -24.47
N ALA A 422 -37.99 10.44 -23.39
CA ALA A 422 -38.10 11.90 -23.44
C ALA A 422 -36.75 12.59 -23.72
N MET A 423 -35.64 11.99 -23.27
CA MET A 423 -34.28 12.51 -23.51
C MET A 423 -33.82 12.31 -24.96
N LEU A 424 -34.25 11.23 -25.61
CA LEU A 424 -33.89 10.89 -26.99
C LEU A 424 -34.69 11.65 -28.05
N LEU A 425 -35.82 12.25 -27.69
CA LEU A 425 -36.70 12.99 -28.61
C LEU A 425 -36.49 14.51 -28.60
N ALA A 426 -35.50 15.02 -27.88
CA ALA A 426 -35.18 16.45 -27.88
C ALA A 426 -34.49 16.86 -29.21
N PRO A 427 -35.05 17.81 -29.98
CA PRO A 427 -34.52 18.18 -31.29
C PRO A 427 -33.21 18.97 -31.16
N GLY A 428 -32.13 18.42 -31.70
CA GLY A 428 -30.83 19.10 -31.84
C GLY A 428 -30.89 20.17 -32.92
N GLY A 429 -30.52 21.40 -32.58
CA GLY A 429 -30.38 22.50 -33.53
C GLY A 429 -29.01 22.47 -34.23
N ASP A 430 -28.99 22.73 -35.53
CA ASP A 430 -27.78 22.83 -36.35
C ASP A 430 -26.87 23.99 -35.87
N PRO A 431 -25.53 23.80 -35.88
CA PRO A 431 -24.61 24.86 -35.54
C PRO A 431 -24.38 25.82 -36.74
N PRO A 432 -24.17 27.13 -36.49
CA PRO A 432 -23.89 28.08 -37.54
C PRO A 432 -22.43 27.96 -38.02
N ALA A 433 -22.23 28.23 -39.32
CA ALA A 433 -20.94 28.31 -39.98
C ALA A 433 -20.34 29.73 -39.89
N ALA A 434 -19.12 29.84 -39.34
CA ALA A 434 -18.08 30.87 -39.52
C ALA A 434 -17.03 30.61 -38.40
N GLY A 435 -15.70 30.70 -38.52
CA GLY A 435 -14.82 31.43 -39.42
C GLY A 435 -13.67 31.97 -38.54
N ASP A 436 -12.50 31.33 -38.64
CA ASP A 436 -11.15 31.71 -38.20
C ASP A 436 -10.78 32.02 -36.72
N ALA A 437 -9.75 31.27 -36.28
CA ALA A 437 -8.73 31.57 -35.26
C ALA A 437 -9.11 31.59 -33.77
N ALA A 438 -10.02 30.73 -33.32
CA ALA A 438 -10.05 30.29 -31.92
C ALA A 438 -9.09 29.10 -31.73
N GLY A 439 -8.06 29.26 -30.90
CA GLY A 439 -7.05 28.25 -30.61
C GLY A 439 -7.69 26.94 -30.15
N THR A 440 -7.72 25.95 -31.05
CA THR A 440 -8.15 24.59 -30.73
C THR A 440 -7.23 24.09 -29.62
N GLU A 441 -7.79 23.74 -28.46
CA GLU A 441 -6.99 23.18 -27.39
C GLU A 441 -6.17 22.01 -27.96
N PRO A 442 -4.84 21.99 -27.72
CA PRO A 442 -4.00 20.93 -28.25
C PRO A 442 -4.52 19.57 -27.77
N GLY A 443 -4.85 18.70 -28.73
CA GLY A 443 -5.45 17.39 -28.47
C GLY A 443 -4.54 16.48 -27.64
N THR A 444 -5.04 15.28 -27.32
CA THR A 444 -4.21 14.25 -26.66
C THR A 444 -3.42 13.50 -27.73
N VAL A 445 -2.11 13.38 -27.53
CA VAL A 445 -1.21 12.57 -28.38
C VAL A 445 -1.04 11.19 -27.79
N VAL A 446 -1.29 10.15 -28.59
CA VAL A 446 -1.02 8.77 -28.18
C VAL A 446 0.45 8.44 -28.43
N VAL A 447 1.19 8.14 -27.38
CA VAL A 447 2.58 7.67 -27.43
C VAL A 447 2.57 6.16 -27.30
N GLN A 448 2.82 5.46 -28.40
CA GLN A 448 2.86 4.01 -28.44
C GLN A 448 4.31 3.52 -28.43
N ALA A 449 4.65 2.70 -27.44
CA ALA A 449 6.02 2.27 -27.19
C ALA A 449 6.10 0.78 -26.86
N PRO A 450 7.27 0.14 -27.05
CA PRO A 450 7.47 -1.20 -26.55
C PRO A 450 7.35 -1.28 -25.02
N SER A 451 6.99 -2.46 -24.53
CA SER A 451 6.72 -2.73 -23.11
C SER A 451 7.99 -2.87 -22.26
N GLY A 452 9.16 -3.02 -22.90
CA GLY A 452 10.46 -3.20 -22.25
C GLY A 452 10.81 -2.11 -21.25
N GLN A 453 11.39 -2.50 -20.12
CA GLN A 453 11.83 -1.56 -19.08
C GLN A 453 12.98 -0.68 -19.58
N GLU A 454 13.84 -1.24 -20.42
CA GLU A 454 14.95 -0.57 -21.09
C GLU A 454 14.48 0.59 -21.98
N ASP A 455 13.26 0.55 -22.51
CA ASP A 455 12.70 1.63 -23.34
C ASP A 455 12.10 2.77 -22.51
N ALA A 456 12.10 2.65 -21.18
CA ALA A 456 11.55 3.66 -20.29
C ALA A 456 12.20 5.03 -20.54
N PHE A 457 13.49 5.09 -20.84
CA PHE A 457 14.15 6.36 -21.17
C PHE A 457 13.53 7.00 -22.41
N ALA A 458 13.53 6.30 -23.55
CA ALA A 458 13.00 6.82 -24.81
C ALA A 458 11.50 7.18 -24.72
N ARG A 459 10.72 6.34 -24.02
CA ARG A 459 9.30 6.58 -23.76
C ARG A 459 9.07 7.86 -22.95
N ASN A 460 9.81 8.04 -21.86
CA ASN A 460 9.70 9.24 -21.03
C ASN A 460 10.23 10.49 -21.75
N LEU A 461 11.25 10.33 -22.58
CA LEU A 461 11.80 11.40 -23.42
C LEU A 461 10.75 11.95 -24.38
N VAL A 462 10.09 11.06 -25.11
CA VAL A 462 9.02 11.40 -26.06
C VAL A 462 7.83 12.00 -25.34
N ALA A 463 7.36 11.37 -24.24
CA ALA A 463 6.25 11.89 -23.45
C ALA A 463 6.51 13.30 -22.92
N LYS A 464 7.73 13.58 -22.44
CA LYS A 464 8.12 14.90 -21.95
C LYS A 464 8.25 15.93 -23.08
N ALA A 465 8.78 15.53 -24.24
CA ALA A 465 8.83 16.39 -25.42
C ALA A 465 7.42 16.77 -25.90
N VAL A 466 6.50 15.81 -25.96
CA VAL A 466 5.07 16.02 -26.26
C VAL A 466 4.46 17.01 -25.27
N GLN A 467 4.67 16.81 -23.96
CA GLN A 467 4.20 17.72 -22.92
C GLN A 467 4.72 19.16 -23.12
N ARG A 468 5.99 19.34 -23.46
CA ARG A 468 6.61 20.65 -23.67
C ARG A 468 6.05 21.39 -24.88
N THR A 469 5.51 20.67 -25.87
CA THR A 469 4.80 21.25 -27.02
C THR A 469 3.35 21.65 -26.72
N GLY A 470 2.89 21.47 -25.47
CA GLY A 470 1.55 21.86 -25.02
C GLY A 470 0.48 20.78 -25.19
N TYR A 471 0.81 19.64 -25.81
CA TYR A 471 -0.11 18.52 -25.95
C TYR A 471 -0.24 17.75 -24.63
N ARG A 472 -1.45 17.22 -24.37
CA ARG A 472 -1.62 16.11 -23.41
C ARG A 472 -1.15 14.83 -24.07
N PHE A 473 -0.80 13.81 -23.28
CA PHE A 473 -0.38 12.53 -23.85
C PHE A 473 -0.96 11.34 -23.09
N GLU A 474 -1.14 10.24 -23.82
CA GLU A 474 -1.49 8.92 -23.30
C GLU A 474 -0.41 7.92 -23.74
N ILE A 475 0.18 7.18 -22.80
CA ILE A 475 1.18 6.16 -23.12
C ILE A 475 0.50 4.79 -23.26
N ARG A 476 0.65 4.15 -24.41
CA ARG A 476 0.21 2.77 -24.68
C ARG A 476 1.42 1.86 -24.88
N LEU A 477 1.55 0.85 -24.03
CA LEU A 477 2.60 -0.16 -24.14
C LEU A 477 2.09 -1.30 -25.01
N SER A 478 2.89 -1.74 -25.98
CA SER A 478 2.55 -2.83 -26.90
C SER A 478 3.82 -3.55 -27.36
N ASP A 479 3.78 -4.87 -27.47
CA ASP A 479 4.90 -5.66 -28.02
C ASP A 479 5.03 -5.47 -29.55
N ALA A 480 3.94 -5.04 -30.19
CA ALA A 480 3.88 -4.68 -31.61
C ALA A 480 3.33 -3.25 -31.77
N PRO A 481 4.12 -2.22 -31.40
CA PRO A 481 3.64 -0.84 -31.35
C PRO A 481 3.21 -0.32 -32.73
N ALA A 482 3.77 -0.87 -33.82
CA ALA A 482 3.39 -0.54 -35.18
C ALA A 482 1.98 -1.03 -35.56
N GLU A 483 1.56 -2.21 -35.11
CA GLU A 483 0.29 -2.82 -35.54
C GLU A 483 -0.95 -2.16 -34.95
N THR A 484 -0.77 -1.43 -33.84
CA THR A 484 -1.86 -0.90 -33.01
C THR A 484 -1.90 0.62 -32.98
N ALA A 485 -1.12 1.27 -33.85
CA ALA A 485 -0.97 2.71 -33.95
C ALA A 485 -2.27 3.39 -34.44
N PRO A 486 -2.81 4.37 -33.71
CA PRO A 486 -4.00 5.07 -34.16
C PRO A 486 -3.67 6.01 -35.33
N VAL A 487 -4.46 5.92 -36.40
CA VAL A 487 -4.26 6.70 -37.64
C VAL A 487 -4.96 8.05 -37.59
N ALA A 488 -6.09 8.15 -36.89
CA ALA A 488 -6.97 9.33 -36.93
C ALA A 488 -6.61 10.43 -35.91
N GLU A 489 -6.00 10.07 -34.79
CA GLU A 489 -5.60 11.01 -33.72
C GLU A 489 -4.09 11.25 -33.74
N PRO A 490 -3.59 12.39 -33.23
CA PRO A 490 -2.16 12.65 -33.10
C PRO A 490 -1.42 11.48 -32.41
N ALA A 491 -0.45 10.88 -33.09
CA ALA A 491 0.22 9.68 -32.59
C ALA A 491 1.73 9.69 -32.85
N VAL A 492 2.47 9.21 -31.85
CA VAL A 492 3.92 8.96 -31.92
C VAL A 492 4.16 7.48 -31.61
N VAL A 493 4.85 6.77 -32.48
CA VAL A 493 5.13 5.34 -32.35
C VAL A 493 6.64 5.15 -32.26
N LEU A 494 7.08 4.36 -31.29
CA LEU A 494 8.47 3.92 -31.16
C LEU A 494 8.61 2.51 -31.68
N VAL A 495 9.43 2.34 -32.71
CA VAL A 495 9.67 1.04 -33.37
C VAL A 495 11.14 0.68 -33.25
N GLU A 496 11.43 -0.54 -32.80
CA GLU A 496 12.81 -1.03 -32.74
C GLU A 496 13.41 -1.16 -34.14
N ILE A 497 14.59 -0.57 -34.33
CA ILE A 497 15.39 -0.75 -35.53
C ILE A 497 16.52 -1.72 -35.20
N PRO A 498 16.74 -2.77 -36.01
CA PRO A 498 17.94 -3.57 -35.88
C PRO A 498 19.17 -2.65 -35.97
N PRO A 499 20.19 -2.86 -35.12
CA PRO A 499 21.38 -2.02 -35.13
C PRO A 499 21.96 -2.00 -36.54
N ALA A 500 22.15 -0.80 -37.08
CA ALA A 500 22.91 -0.64 -38.31
C ALA A 500 24.31 -1.21 -38.04
N ASP A 501 24.67 -2.30 -38.74
CA ASP A 501 25.96 -2.94 -38.58
C ASP A 501 26.96 -2.25 -39.52
N PRO A 502 27.83 -1.36 -39.04
CA PRO A 502 28.79 -0.68 -39.91
C PRO A 502 29.83 -1.65 -40.49
N ALA A 503 30.05 -2.81 -39.87
CA ALA A 503 31.01 -3.81 -40.35
C ALA A 503 30.46 -4.68 -41.49
N LEU A 504 29.14 -4.73 -41.69
CA LEU A 504 28.48 -5.39 -42.82
C LEU A 504 28.31 -4.44 -44.03
N SER A 505 29.29 -3.57 -44.29
CA SER A 505 29.34 -2.63 -45.42
C SER A 505 29.55 -3.32 -46.79
N GLY A 506 28.71 -4.30 -47.12
CA GLY A 506 28.30 -4.54 -48.50
C GLY A 506 27.34 -3.42 -48.95
N PRO A 507 26.87 -3.39 -50.22
CA PRO A 507 25.88 -2.41 -50.66
C PRO A 507 24.72 -2.40 -49.66
N LEU A 508 24.53 -1.25 -48.99
CA LEU A 508 23.63 -1.06 -47.86
C LEU A 508 22.34 -1.88 -48.06
N PRO A 509 21.98 -2.80 -47.15
CA PRO A 509 20.61 -3.26 -47.12
C PRO A 509 19.73 -2.01 -47.04
N THR A 510 18.85 -1.84 -48.01
CA THR A 510 17.94 -0.70 -48.09
C THR A 510 17.35 -0.47 -46.71
N ARG A 511 17.54 0.74 -46.16
CA ARG A 511 16.99 1.19 -44.88
C ARG A 511 15.62 0.53 -44.68
N PRO A 512 15.37 -0.16 -43.55
CA PRO A 512 14.14 -0.90 -43.35
C PRO A 512 12.96 0.00 -43.72
N VAL A 513 12.16 -0.45 -44.69
CA VAL A 513 11.02 0.31 -45.19
C VAL A 513 10.13 0.61 -44.00
N ASN A 514 9.90 1.89 -43.70
CA ASN A 514 9.03 2.31 -42.60
C ASN A 514 7.68 1.56 -42.73
N PRO A 515 7.38 0.62 -41.82
CA PRO A 515 6.22 -0.26 -41.96
C PRO A 515 4.90 0.52 -41.87
N LEU A 516 4.94 1.74 -41.32
CA LEU A 516 3.78 2.61 -41.14
C LEU A 516 3.70 3.75 -42.16
N ALA A 517 4.58 3.79 -43.16
CA ALA A 517 4.52 4.82 -44.20
C ALA A 517 3.17 4.81 -44.93
N ALA A 518 2.62 3.62 -45.20
CA ALA A 518 1.30 3.44 -45.81
C ALA A 518 0.15 3.94 -44.92
N GLN A 519 0.36 4.05 -43.61
CA GLN A 519 -0.60 4.54 -42.63
C GLN A 519 -0.41 6.04 -42.33
N GLY A 520 0.40 6.75 -43.11
CA GLY A 520 0.62 8.19 -42.95
C GLY A 520 1.61 8.58 -41.85
N PHE A 521 2.41 7.64 -41.34
CA PHE A 521 3.49 7.93 -40.40
C PHE A 521 4.77 8.31 -41.14
N SER A 522 5.37 9.43 -40.73
CA SER A 522 6.68 9.87 -41.20
C SER A 522 7.73 9.59 -40.15
N GLU A 523 8.93 9.21 -40.61
CA GLU A 523 10.10 9.12 -39.76
C GLU A 523 10.51 10.51 -39.27
N VAL A 524 10.71 10.64 -37.96
CA VAL A 524 11.13 11.89 -37.33
C VAL A 524 12.62 11.83 -36.97
N ALA A 525 13.01 10.86 -36.14
CA ALA A 525 14.37 10.70 -35.67
C ALA A 525 14.61 9.29 -35.10
N THR A 526 15.84 9.04 -34.66
CA THR A 526 16.23 7.79 -33.99
C THR A 526 16.74 8.10 -32.58
N ILE A 527 16.30 7.34 -31.57
CA ILE A 527 16.74 7.45 -30.18
C ILE A 527 17.60 6.23 -29.84
N PRO A 528 18.86 6.40 -29.43
CA PRO A 528 19.64 5.30 -28.85
C PRO A 528 19.04 4.91 -27.49
N VAL A 529 18.82 3.62 -27.28
CA VAL A 529 18.42 3.07 -25.98
C VAL A 529 19.69 2.54 -25.30
N PRO A 530 20.00 3.01 -24.08
CA PRO A 530 21.14 2.49 -23.34
C PRO A 530 20.95 0.98 -23.11
N ASP A 531 22.03 0.22 -23.30
CA ASP A 531 21.99 -1.21 -23.05
C ASP A 531 21.73 -1.47 -21.55
N ARG A 532 20.98 -2.55 -21.26
CA ARG A 532 20.73 -2.98 -19.88
C ARG A 532 22.02 -3.48 -19.25
N ASP A 533 22.90 -4.04 -20.07
CA ASP A 533 24.16 -4.56 -19.62
C ASP A 533 25.25 -3.51 -19.73
N VAL A 534 26.12 -3.44 -18.72
CA VAL A 534 27.27 -2.55 -18.68
C VAL A 534 28.53 -3.38 -18.45
N LEU A 535 29.64 -2.88 -19.01
CA LEU A 535 30.95 -3.45 -18.75
C LEU A 535 31.51 -2.87 -17.44
N VAL A 536 31.73 -3.73 -16.47
CA VAL A 536 32.50 -3.42 -15.26
C VAL A 536 33.86 -4.08 -15.33
N TYR A 537 34.84 -3.53 -14.63
CA TYR A 537 36.20 -4.08 -14.60
C TYR A 537 36.84 -3.95 -13.22
N ASP A 538 37.82 -4.81 -12.93
CA ASP A 538 38.60 -4.71 -11.69
C ASP A 538 39.77 -3.76 -11.92
N ALA A 539 39.72 -2.58 -11.29
CA ALA A 539 40.79 -1.56 -11.38
C ALA A 539 42.15 -2.06 -10.84
N GLY A 540 42.16 -3.10 -10.01
CA GLY A 540 43.37 -3.76 -9.55
C GLY A 540 43.98 -4.72 -10.58
N LEU A 541 43.19 -5.17 -11.57
CA LEU A 541 43.64 -6.08 -12.62
C LEU A 541 43.87 -5.38 -13.97
N ILE A 542 43.08 -4.35 -14.28
CA ILE A 542 43.19 -3.65 -15.55
C ILE A 542 42.93 -2.15 -15.44
N LYS A 543 43.77 -1.38 -16.13
CA LYS A 543 43.58 0.07 -16.29
C LYS A 543 42.56 0.36 -17.39
N PRO A 544 41.71 1.40 -17.26
CA PRO A 544 40.69 1.72 -18.26
C PRO A 544 41.27 1.93 -19.66
N GLU A 545 42.45 2.54 -19.79
CA GLU A 545 43.08 2.77 -21.09
C GLU A 545 43.45 1.46 -21.80
N LYS A 546 43.89 0.46 -21.03
CA LYS A 546 44.21 -0.88 -21.56
C LYS A 546 42.94 -1.59 -22.03
N LEU A 547 41.85 -1.43 -21.29
CA LEU A 547 40.54 -1.96 -21.67
C LEU A 547 40.06 -1.30 -22.97
N THR A 548 40.17 0.03 -23.11
CA THR A 548 39.89 0.74 -24.36
C THR A 548 40.76 0.29 -25.51
N ALA A 549 42.07 0.13 -25.29
CA ALA A 549 43.02 -0.32 -26.30
C ALA A 549 42.68 -1.73 -26.82
N ALA A 550 42.23 -2.63 -25.94
CA ALA A 550 41.78 -3.95 -26.36
C ALA A 550 40.52 -3.89 -27.23
N PHE A 551 39.55 -3.03 -26.94
CA PHE A 551 38.41 -2.82 -27.87
C PHE A 551 38.83 -2.19 -29.21
N ALA A 552 40.00 -1.54 -29.26
CA ALA A 552 40.59 -0.95 -30.46
C ALA A 552 41.59 -1.87 -31.21
N HIS A 553 41.62 -3.18 -30.93
CA HIS A 553 42.55 -4.17 -31.49
C HIS A 553 44.04 -3.97 -31.14
N GLN A 554 44.37 -3.45 -29.96
CA GLN A 554 45.78 -3.21 -29.61
C GLN A 554 46.35 -4.16 -28.54
N ASP A 555 45.54 -5.04 -27.95
CA ASP A 555 46.00 -5.91 -26.85
C ASP A 555 45.19 -7.22 -26.81
N GLU A 556 45.86 -8.38 -26.86
CA GLU A 556 45.24 -9.69 -27.11
C GLU A 556 44.83 -10.47 -25.84
N GLU A 557 45.15 -9.97 -24.64
CA GLU A 557 45.06 -10.81 -23.42
C GLU A 557 43.97 -10.41 -22.40
N ILE A 558 42.90 -9.75 -22.84
CA ILE A 558 41.75 -9.45 -21.95
C ILE A 558 40.70 -10.56 -22.03
N ARG A 559 40.38 -11.13 -20.88
CA ARG A 559 39.24 -12.03 -20.67
C ARG A 559 38.06 -11.24 -20.12
N ILE A 560 36.91 -11.40 -20.77
CA ILE A 560 35.67 -10.74 -20.40
C ILE A 560 34.61 -11.81 -20.14
N SER A 561 34.05 -11.85 -18.93
CA SER A 561 32.93 -12.75 -18.66
C SER A 561 31.62 -12.16 -19.19
N VAL A 562 30.84 -12.96 -19.91
CA VAL A 562 29.55 -12.57 -20.49
C VAL A 562 28.46 -13.51 -19.96
N PRO A 563 27.30 -13.00 -19.52
CA PRO A 563 26.22 -13.85 -19.04
C PRO A 563 25.69 -14.75 -20.17
N ASP A 564 25.47 -16.02 -19.85
CA ASP A 564 24.83 -16.98 -20.75
C ASP A 564 23.33 -16.69 -20.81
N THR A 565 22.93 -15.98 -21.87
CA THR A 565 21.53 -15.65 -22.15
C THR A 565 20.85 -16.69 -23.03
N SER A 566 21.38 -17.93 -23.13
CA SER A 566 20.77 -18.97 -23.97
C SER A 566 19.33 -19.33 -23.61
N GLN A 567 18.89 -18.99 -22.40
CA GLN A 567 17.52 -19.21 -21.88
C GLN A 567 16.57 -18.06 -22.23
N GLU A 568 17.07 -16.89 -22.64
CA GLU A 568 16.23 -15.78 -23.12
C GLU A 568 15.84 -16.07 -24.58
N GLY A 569 14.56 -15.91 -24.92
CA GLY A 569 13.97 -16.39 -26.17
C GLY A 569 14.67 -15.96 -27.48
N PRO A 570 14.32 -16.58 -28.61
CA PRO A 570 15.04 -16.47 -29.89
C PRO A 570 15.11 -15.05 -30.48
N SER A 571 14.33 -14.10 -29.98
CA SER A 571 14.26 -12.73 -30.49
C SER A 571 15.45 -11.85 -30.06
N ARG A 572 16.25 -12.25 -29.07
CA ARG A 572 17.35 -11.43 -28.56
C ARG A 572 18.70 -11.93 -29.08
N LYS A 573 19.40 -11.10 -29.86
CA LYS A 573 20.80 -11.39 -30.22
C LYS A 573 21.65 -11.40 -28.94
N ARG A 574 22.38 -12.48 -28.70
CA ARG A 574 23.16 -12.68 -27.48
C ARG A 574 24.31 -11.66 -27.41
N PRO A 575 24.55 -10.99 -26.27
CA PRO A 575 25.66 -10.03 -26.12
C PRO A 575 27.00 -10.62 -26.55
N GLU A 576 27.23 -11.90 -26.18
CA GLU A 576 28.41 -12.66 -26.59
C GLU A 576 28.56 -12.74 -28.13
N GLN A 577 27.48 -13.06 -28.84
CA GLN A 577 27.52 -13.20 -30.30
C GLN A 577 27.85 -11.87 -30.96
N ILE A 578 27.29 -10.77 -30.46
CA ILE A 578 27.54 -9.43 -31.02
C ILE A 578 28.99 -9.00 -30.74
N LEU A 579 29.48 -9.25 -29.53
CA LEU A 579 30.87 -8.96 -29.17
C LEU A 579 31.87 -9.81 -29.93
N ARG A 580 31.61 -11.11 -30.13
CA ARG A 580 32.45 -11.97 -30.99
C ARG A 580 32.45 -11.50 -32.44
N GLN A 581 31.31 -11.01 -32.94
CA GLN A 581 31.21 -10.51 -34.32
C GLN A 581 31.97 -9.19 -34.51
N ARG A 582 31.84 -8.25 -33.56
CA ARG A 582 32.49 -6.92 -33.64
C ARG A 582 33.95 -6.94 -33.21
N HIS A 583 34.26 -7.79 -32.25
CA HIS A 583 35.56 -7.88 -31.60
C HIS A 583 36.05 -9.34 -31.52
N PRO A 584 36.29 -10.01 -32.67
CA PRO A 584 36.69 -11.41 -32.73
C PRO A 584 37.99 -11.75 -32.00
N TRP A 585 38.82 -10.76 -31.67
CA TRP A 585 40.06 -10.93 -30.91
C TRP A 585 39.85 -10.89 -29.38
N LEU A 586 38.66 -10.54 -28.88
CA LEU A 586 38.39 -10.57 -27.43
C LEU A 586 38.14 -12.00 -26.96
N HIS A 587 38.76 -12.37 -25.83
CA HIS A 587 38.52 -13.65 -25.18
C HIS A 587 37.26 -13.54 -24.31
N LEU A 588 36.12 -13.95 -24.85
CA LEU A 588 34.85 -13.95 -24.12
C LEU A 588 34.63 -15.29 -23.42
N GLU A 589 34.36 -15.25 -22.12
CA GLU A 589 34.04 -16.41 -21.29
C GLU A 589 32.56 -16.37 -20.91
N THR A 590 31.77 -17.29 -21.44
CA THR A 590 30.35 -17.39 -21.12
C THR A 590 30.16 -18.03 -19.75
N VAL A 591 29.45 -17.35 -18.86
CA VAL A 591 29.19 -17.80 -17.48
C VAL A 591 27.69 -17.81 -17.19
N PRO A 592 27.18 -18.66 -16.28
CA PRO A 592 25.76 -18.64 -15.92
C PRO A 592 25.29 -17.23 -15.54
N ALA A 593 24.08 -16.83 -15.94
CA ALA A 593 23.60 -15.44 -15.90
C ALA A 593 23.72 -14.70 -14.55
N LEU A 594 23.81 -15.43 -13.42
CA LEU A 594 23.97 -14.86 -12.07
C LEU A 594 25.43 -14.77 -11.59
N ASP A 595 26.40 -15.21 -12.39
CA ASP A 595 27.80 -15.40 -11.99
C ASP A 595 28.89 -14.50 -12.62
N PRO A 596 28.64 -13.52 -13.53
CA PRO A 596 29.73 -12.73 -14.11
C PRO A 596 30.54 -11.92 -13.08
N LEU A 597 29.89 -11.40 -12.04
CA LEU A 597 30.59 -10.71 -10.96
C LEU A 597 31.47 -11.63 -10.12
N ARG A 598 31.13 -12.93 -10.03
CA ARG A 598 31.95 -13.89 -9.29
C ARG A 598 33.26 -14.16 -10.02
N ALA A 599 33.22 -14.35 -11.33
CA ALA A 599 34.44 -14.52 -12.12
C ALA A 599 35.38 -13.31 -11.98
N LEU A 600 34.80 -12.10 -11.95
CA LEU A 600 35.55 -10.86 -11.71
C LEU A 600 36.13 -10.81 -10.29
N ARG A 601 35.33 -11.14 -9.26
CA ARG A 601 35.75 -11.16 -7.84
C ARG A 601 36.82 -12.22 -7.55
N ASP A 602 36.71 -13.37 -8.18
CA ASP A 602 37.66 -14.48 -8.06
C ASP A 602 38.92 -14.23 -8.92
N LYS A 603 39.00 -13.07 -9.59
CA LYS A 603 40.10 -12.61 -10.45
C LYS A 603 40.39 -13.55 -11.62
N ALA A 604 39.38 -14.30 -12.07
CA ALA A 604 39.47 -15.19 -13.23
C ALA A 604 39.39 -14.42 -14.56
N VAL A 605 38.69 -13.28 -14.56
CA VAL A 605 38.55 -12.36 -15.69
C VAL A 605 38.93 -10.94 -15.27
N GLN A 606 39.28 -10.07 -16.23
CA GLN A 606 39.62 -8.68 -15.96
C GLN A 606 38.40 -7.74 -16.06
N ALA A 607 37.38 -8.14 -16.81
CA ALA A 607 36.13 -7.41 -16.96
C ALA A 607 34.94 -8.35 -17.04
N ALA A 608 33.76 -7.84 -16.72
CA ALA A 608 32.51 -8.57 -16.77
C ALA A 608 31.41 -7.69 -17.37
N ILE A 609 30.54 -8.31 -18.18
CA ILE A 609 29.28 -7.72 -18.60
C ILE A 609 28.22 -8.12 -17.60
N VAL A 610 27.59 -7.13 -16.99
CA VAL A 610 26.59 -7.35 -15.94
C VAL A 610 25.41 -6.42 -16.17
N PRO A 611 24.21 -6.79 -15.70
CA PRO A 611 23.09 -5.85 -15.67
C PRO A 611 23.51 -4.57 -14.92
N ARG A 612 23.09 -3.41 -15.43
CA ARG A 612 23.42 -2.10 -14.88
C ARG A 612 23.05 -1.96 -13.40
N GLU A 613 21.94 -2.57 -13.01
CA GLU A 613 21.47 -2.69 -11.63
C GLU A 613 22.53 -3.41 -10.76
N THR A 614 23.05 -4.52 -11.25
CA THR A 614 24.08 -5.33 -10.58
C THR A 614 25.43 -4.60 -10.52
N ALA A 615 25.81 -3.86 -11.58
CA ALA A 615 27.03 -3.06 -11.57
C ALA A 615 27.05 -2.02 -10.44
N ARG A 616 25.89 -1.39 -10.17
CA ARG A 616 25.76 -0.34 -9.14
C ARG A 616 26.17 -0.83 -7.75
N ASP A 617 25.73 -2.04 -7.40
CA ASP A 617 25.95 -2.60 -6.07
C ASP A 617 27.29 -3.34 -5.94
N SER A 618 28.03 -3.47 -7.05
CA SER A 618 29.23 -4.31 -7.12
C SER A 618 30.51 -3.65 -6.60
N GLY A 619 30.56 -2.31 -6.57
CA GLY A 619 31.76 -1.54 -6.23
C GLY A 619 32.85 -1.53 -7.31
N TYR A 620 32.64 -2.20 -8.46
CA TYR A 620 33.56 -2.15 -9.59
C TYR A 620 33.29 -0.91 -10.46
N PRO A 621 34.33 -0.22 -10.95
CA PRO A 621 34.16 0.87 -11.90
C PRO A 621 33.53 0.38 -13.21
N ARG A 622 32.71 1.24 -13.79
CA ARG A 622 32.10 1.06 -15.11
C ARG A 622 33.05 1.60 -16.17
N SER A 623 33.18 0.88 -17.27
CA SER A 623 34.03 1.32 -18.38
C SER A 623 33.23 2.16 -19.38
N GLU A 624 33.70 3.39 -19.64
CA GLU A 624 33.21 4.22 -20.76
C GLU A 624 33.76 3.76 -22.12
N ALA A 625 34.80 2.92 -22.10
CA ALA A 625 35.42 2.36 -23.30
C ALA A 625 34.43 1.58 -24.18
N LEU A 626 33.33 1.11 -23.56
CA LEU A 626 32.24 0.39 -24.20
C LEU A 626 30.98 1.26 -24.39
N ALA A 627 31.14 2.54 -24.76
CA ALA A 627 30.06 3.33 -25.39
C ALA A 627 29.46 2.67 -26.67
N GLY A 628 29.90 1.46 -27.03
CA GLY A 628 29.51 0.67 -28.18
C GLY A 628 29.10 -0.78 -27.90
N LEU A 629 28.71 -1.16 -26.67
CA LEU A 629 27.74 -2.27 -26.59
C LEU A 629 26.58 -1.87 -27.51
N PRO A 630 26.08 -2.78 -28.37
CA PRO A 630 25.09 -2.48 -29.39
C PRO A 630 23.78 -2.03 -28.73
N GLY A 631 23.70 -0.76 -28.33
CA GLY A 631 22.46 -0.14 -27.93
C GLY A 631 21.48 -0.29 -29.08
N ARG A 632 20.32 -0.89 -28.81
CA ARG A 632 19.24 -0.85 -29.79
C ARG A 632 18.82 0.59 -29.98
N SER A 633 18.32 0.89 -31.17
CA SER A 633 17.81 2.22 -31.48
C SER A 633 16.31 2.13 -31.73
N LEU A 634 15.55 3.07 -31.18
CA LEU A 634 14.12 3.20 -31.46
C LEU A 634 13.91 4.30 -32.50
N LEU A 635 13.20 3.95 -33.57
CA LEU A 635 12.70 4.90 -34.55
C LEU A 635 11.49 5.64 -34.00
N ILE A 636 11.54 6.97 -34.03
CA ILE A 636 10.38 7.81 -33.74
C ILE A 636 9.61 8.01 -35.04
N LEU A 637 8.40 7.48 -35.09
CA LEU A 637 7.45 7.70 -36.16
C LEU A 637 6.33 8.61 -35.66
N CYS A 638 5.98 9.63 -36.43
CA CYS A 638 4.88 10.55 -36.09
C CYS A 638 3.92 10.67 -37.27
N ASN A 639 2.62 10.58 -37.01
CA ASN A 639 1.62 10.71 -38.06
C ASN A 639 1.37 12.17 -38.45
N GLN A 640 0.54 12.37 -39.48
CA GLN A 640 0.24 13.72 -39.97
C GLN A 640 -0.50 14.59 -38.93
N ALA A 641 -1.33 13.97 -38.10
CA ALA A 641 -2.13 14.65 -37.07
C ALA A 641 -1.30 15.25 -35.92
N GLY A 642 -0.10 14.71 -35.64
CA GLY A 642 0.84 15.28 -34.66
C GLY A 642 1.28 16.72 -34.94
N GLY A 643 1.08 17.22 -36.17
CA GLY A 643 1.47 18.58 -36.56
C GLY A 643 2.99 18.75 -36.69
N ARG A 644 3.41 19.91 -37.21
CA ARG A 644 4.83 20.20 -37.47
C ARG A 644 5.62 20.47 -36.19
N ALA A 645 5.04 21.23 -35.26
CA ALA A 645 5.69 21.62 -34.02
C ALA A 645 6.12 20.41 -33.16
N LEU A 646 5.29 19.36 -33.10
CA LEU A 646 5.64 18.13 -32.38
C LEU A 646 6.80 17.40 -33.05
N ARG A 647 6.81 17.29 -34.38
CA ARG A 647 7.91 16.64 -35.12
C ARG A 647 9.23 17.38 -34.94
N ASP A 648 9.21 18.71 -35.07
CA ASP A 648 10.41 19.53 -34.92
C ASP A 648 10.97 19.43 -33.49
N ALA A 649 10.11 19.38 -32.47
CA ALA A 649 10.53 19.19 -31.08
C ALA A 649 11.14 17.81 -30.82
N LEU A 650 10.50 16.73 -31.31
CA LEU A 650 11.00 15.37 -31.16
C LEU A 650 12.35 15.18 -31.86
N ASP A 651 12.50 15.73 -33.06
CA ASP A 651 13.75 15.70 -33.81
C ASP A 651 14.86 16.51 -33.12
N THR A 652 14.54 17.71 -32.60
CA THR A 652 15.48 18.52 -31.81
C THR A 652 15.97 17.77 -30.58
N VAL A 653 15.06 17.16 -29.82
CA VAL A 653 15.39 16.37 -28.63
C VAL A 653 16.24 15.15 -29.02
N ALA A 654 15.87 14.42 -30.06
CA ALA A 654 16.62 13.25 -30.48
C ALA A 654 18.07 13.59 -30.90
N ARG A 655 18.26 14.72 -31.61
CA ARG A 655 19.59 15.21 -32.00
C ARG A 655 20.43 15.73 -30.84
N SER A 656 19.81 16.06 -29.70
CA SER A 656 20.51 16.48 -28.48
C SER A 656 21.05 15.31 -27.65
N ILE A 657 20.67 14.07 -27.97
CA ILE A 657 21.12 12.89 -27.24
C ILE A 657 22.60 12.64 -27.55
N ASP A 658 23.43 12.72 -26.51
CA ASP A 658 24.81 12.23 -26.54
C ASP A 658 24.83 10.76 -26.06
N PRO A 659 25.13 9.79 -26.95
CA PRO A 659 25.22 8.37 -26.58
C PRO A 659 26.26 8.09 -25.49
N GLY A 660 27.35 8.86 -25.45
CA GLY A 660 28.38 8.72 -24.40
C GLY A 660 27.82 9.10 -23.03
N ARG A 661 26.98 10.13 -22.98
CA ARG A 661 26.31 10.55 -21.75
C ARG A 661 25.25 9.55 -21.29
N LEU A 662 24.57 8.84 -22.20
CA LEU A 662 23.61 7.77 -21.85
C LEU A 662 24.25 6.60 -21.09
N ALA A 663 25.55 6.36 -21.32
CA ALA A 663 26.31 5.34 -20.62
C ALA A 663 26.73 5.75 -19.19
N SER A 664 26.68 7.05 -18.85
CA SER A 664 27.12 7.57 -17.54
C SER A 664 26.09 7.37 -16.42
N GLU A 665 26.51 7.52 -15.16
CA GLU A 665 25.70 7.33 -13.94
C GLU A 665 24.43 8.20 -13.86
N ASP A 666 24.34 9.28 -14.66
CA ASP A 666 23.20 10.21 -14.69
C ASP A 666 21.85 9.55 -15.06
N PHE A 667 21.85 8.33 -15.60
CA PHE A 667 20.67 7.62 -16.11
C PHE A 667 20.09 6.54 -15.19
N ASP A 668 20.50 6.50 -13.93
CA ASP A 668 19.90 5.59 -12.92
C ASP A 668 18.40 5.87 -12.67
N SER A 669 17.87 7.01 -13.13
CA SER A 669 16.44 7.31 -13.22
C SER A 669 16.08 7.74 -14.66
N PRO A 670 15.50 6.85 -15.49
CA PRO A 670 15.15 7.14 -16.87
C PRO A 670 14.23 8.36 -17.01
N VAL A 671 13.31 8.55 -16.06
CA VAL A 671 12.37 9.68 -16.01
C VAL A 671 13.12 10.99 -15.79
N THR A 672 13.99 11.04 -14.79
CA THR A 672 14.74 12.26 -14.44
C THR A 672 15.70 12.65 -15.56
N ALA A 673 16.39 11.67 -16.14
CA ALA A 673 17.34 11.91 -17.21
C ALA A 673 16.65 12.37 -18.51
N ALA A 674 15.52 11.76 -18.86
CA ALA A 674 14.67 12.24 -19.96
C ALA A 674 14.17 13.67 -19.74
N ALA A 675 13.70 13.99 -18.53
CA ALA A 675 13.23 15.33 -18.20
C ALA A 675 14.33 16.38 -18.35
N ARG A 676 15.52 16.13 -17.79
CA ARG A 676 16.68 17.04 -17.89
C ARG A 676 17.11 17.25 -19.34
N LEU A 677 17.16 16.19 -20.15
CA LEU A 677 17.56 16.30 -21.54
C LEU A 677 16.58 17.18 -22.33
N VAL A 678 15.27 16.92 -22.20
CA VAL A 678 14.23 17.71 -22.85
C VAL A 678 14.27 19.17 -22.41
N GLU A 679 14.53 19.44 -21.12
CA GLU A 679 14.65 20.79 -20.58
C GLU A 679 15.88 21.55 -21.09
N SER A 680 16.96 20.83 -21.37
CA SER A 680 18.15 21.43 -21.99
C SER A 680 18.00 21.64 -23.49
N ALA A 681 17.23 20.79 -24.18
CA ALA A 681 17.13 20.77 -25.63
C ALA A 681 16.03 21.69 -26.18
N LEU A 682 14.90 21.82 -25.46
CA LEU A 682 13.78 22.65 -25.89
C LEU A 682 13.75 23.95 -25.09
N PRO A 683 13.51 25.11 -25.74
CA PRO A 683 13.35 26.35 -25.01
C PRO A 683 12.17 26.26 -24.05
N SER A 684 12.29 26.88 -22.88
CA SER A 684 11.15 27.10 -22.00
C SER A 684 10.02 27.76 -22.80
N PRO A 685 8.76 27.31 -22.65
CA PRO A 685 7.63 27.90 -23.37
C PRO A 685 7.55 29.40 -23.01
N SER A 686 8.10 30.23 -23.89
CA SER A 686 8.21 31.67 -23.69
C SER A 686 6.87 32.28 -24.04
N GLY A 687 5.93 32.24 -23.10
CA GLY A 687 4.62 32.81 -23.29
C GLY A 687 3.52 32.06 -22.56
N ALA A 688 3.57 32.05 -21.23
CA ALA A 688 2.31 32.11 -20.50
C ALA A 688 1.74 33.51 -20.76
N VAL A 689 0.99 33.66 -21.86
CA VAL A 689 0.08 34.79 -22.02
C VAL A 689 -0.79 34.79 -20.76
N PRO A 690 -0.82 35.88 -19.96
CA PRO A 690 -1.70 35.93 -18.80
C PRO A 690 -3.11 35.65 -19.28
N ARG A 691 -3.74 34.60 -18.73
CA ARG A 691 -5.17 34.33 -18.96
C ARG A 691 -5.95 35.53 -18.46
N ALA A 692 -6.24 36.47 -19.35
CA ALA A 692 -7.19 37.54 -19.13
C ALA A 692 -8.59 36.95 -19.32
N GLY A 693 -9.23 36.57 -18.21
CA GLY A 693 -10.59 36.03 -18.26
C GLY A 693 -11.01 35.18 -17.07
N ASP A 694 -10.66 35.56 -15.83
CA ASP A 694 -11.43 35.13 -14.66
C ASP A 694 -12.52 36.18 -14.39
N LEU A 695 -13.56 36.15 -15.22
CA LEU A 695 -14.84 36.82 -14.96
C LEU A 695 -15.93 35.80 -15.28
N GLU A 696 -16.38 35.12 -14.22
CA GLU A 696 -17.78 34.92 -13.89
C GLU A 696 -18.72 34.72 -15.10
N SER A 697 -18.74 33.50 -15.64
CA SER A 697 -19.77 33.08 -16.59
C SER A 697 -20.91 32.37 -15.87
N ASP A 698 -22.00 33.11 -15.79
CA ASP A 698 -23.37 32.76 -15.44
C ASP A 698 -23.82 31.41 -16.04
N TRP A 699 -24.40 30.56 -15.20
CA TRP A 699 -24.83 29.19 -15.55
C TRP A 699 -26.03 29.23 -16.51
N ARG A 700 -25.79 28.92 -17.79
CA ARG A 700 -26.87 28.49 -18.70
C ARG A 700 -27.40 27.14 -18.22
N GLN A 701 -28.70 27.10 -17.96
CA GLN A 701 -29.45 25.94 -17.50
C GLN A 701 -29.41 24.80 -18.53
N ASP A 702 -28.56 23.79 -18.28
CA ASP A 702 -28.64 22.52 -18.98
C ASP A 702 -29.88 21.72 -18.53
N PRO A 703 -30.64 21.10 -19.45
CA PRO A 703 -31.81 20.27 -19.14
C PRO A 703 -31.46 18.95 -18.41
N PHE A 704 -30.19 18.74 -18.07
CA PHE A 704 -29.70 17.57 -17.35
C PHE A 704 -30.17 17.53 -15.88
N TRP A 705 -30.18 18.68 -15.20
CA TRP A 705 -30.54 18.74 -13.77
C TRP A 705 -32.01 18.43 -13.46
N PRO A 706 -33.00 18.89 -14.26
CA PRO A 706 -34.40 18.47 -14.09
C PRO A 706 -34.61 16.96 -14.27
N ALA A 707 -33.93 16.34 -15.24
CA ALA A 707 -34.04 14.90 -15.51
C ALA A 707 -33.43 14.06 -14.38
N LEU A 708 -32.26 14.47 -13.87
CA LEU A 708 -31.62 13.80 -12.73
C LEU A 708 -32.46 13.92 -11.45
N SER A 709 -33.12 15.07 -11.26
CA SER A 709 -34.02 15.31 -10.13
C SER A 709 -35.25 14.40 -10.16
N LEU A 710 -35.85 14.18 -11.35
CA LEU A 710 -36.98 13.25 -11.52
C LEU A 710 -36.60 11.79 -11.23
N ILE A 711 -35.40 11.36 -11.65
CA ILE A 711 -34.89 10.00 -11.37
C ILE A 711 -34.64 9.81 -9.87
N ALA A 712 -34.03 10.80 -9.21
CA ALA A 712 -33.74 10.75 -7.78
C ALA A 712 -35.03 10.74 -6.94
N VAL A 713 -36.03 11.56 -7.29
CA VAL A 713 -37.33 11.59 -6.60
C VAL A 713 -38.08 10.28 -6.78
N GLY A 714 -38.06 9.69 -7.99
CA GLY A 714 -38.68 8.38 -8.25
C GLY A 714 -38.02 7.25 -7.45
N GLY A 715 -36.69 7.23 -7.37
CA GLY A 715 -35.94 6.26 -6.58
C GLY A 715 -36.20 6.38 -5.07
N ALA A 716 -36.22 7.61 -4.54
CA ALA A 716 -36.49 7.87 -3.13
C ALA A 716 -37.92 7.49 -2.74
N ALA A 717 -38.92 7.80 -3.57
CA ALA A 717 -40.32 7.44 -3.32
C ALA A 717 -40.51 5.91 -3.32
N GLY A 718 -39.87 5.18 -4.24
CA GLY A 718 -39.90 3.72 -4.29
C GLY A 718 -39.27 3.07 -3.05
N PHE A 719 -38.14 3.62 -2.58
CA PHE A 719 -37.46 3.14 -1.39
C PHE A 719 -38.26 3.42 -0.10
N LEU A 720 -38.89 4.59 -0.01
CA LEU A 720 -39.73 4.96 1.13
C LEU A 720 -41.00 4.09 1.21
N ALA A 721 -41.63 3.79 0.07
CA ALA A 721 -42.77 2.87 0.00
C ALA A 721 -42.39 1.45 0.45
N LEU A 722 -41.20 0.97 0.08
CA LEU A 722 -40.67 -0.32 0.53
C LEU A 722 -40.45 -0.34 2.07
N LEU A 723 -39.89 0.72 2.64
CA LEU A 723 -39.68 0.84 4.08
C LEU A 723 -41.01 0.91 4.85
N LEU A 724 -42.01 1.61 4.32
CA LEU A 724 -43.36 1.67 4.91
C LEU A 724 -44.06 0.31 4.87
N ALA A 725 -43.91 -0.44 3.76
CA ALA A 725 -44.43 -1.81 3.67
C ALA A 725 -43.76 -2.77 4.67
N ILE A 726 -42.50 -2.53 5.03
CA ILE A 726 -41.76 -3.32 6.03
C ILE A 726 -42.17 -2.92 7.46
N ARG A 727 -42.54 -1.65 7.70
CA ARG A 727 -42.76 -1.11 9.07
C ARG A 727 -44.21 -1.02 9.53
N LEU A 728 -45.23 -1.16 8.68
CA LEU A 728 -46.62 -1.08 9.17
C LEU A 728 -47.01 -2.33 10.00
N PRO A 729 -47.43 -2.18 11.27
CA PRO A 729 -47.88 -3.28 12.10
C PRO A 729 -49.31 -3.70 11.72
N THR A 730 -49.55 -4.99 11.53
CA THR A 730 -50.89 -5.54 11.32
C THR A 730 -51.67 -5.57 12.63
N ARG A 731 -52.42 -4.52 12.94
CA ARG A 731 -53.52 -4.55 13.91
C ARG A 731 -54.84 -4.46 13.16
N ILE A 732 -55.55 -5.59 13.09
CA ILE A 732 -56.99 -5.60 12.80
C ILE A 732 -57.65 -6.02 14.12
N GLU A 733 -58.44 -5.13 14.72
CA GLU A 733 -59.32 -5.46 15.83
C GLU A 733 -60.44 -6.39 15.32
N PRO A 734 -60.76 -7.47 16.03
CA PRO A 734 -61.88 -8.32 15.66
C PRO A 734 -63.21 -7.62 15.97
N HIS A 735 -64.09 -7.53 14.97
CA HIS A 735 -65.50 -7.21 15.18
C HIS A 735 -66.16 -8.29 16.06
N PRO A 736 -66.98 -7.91 17.06
CA PRO A 736 -67.72 -8.87 17.87
C PRO A 736 -68.91 -9.44 17.07
N HIS A 737 -68.93 -10.76 16.90
CA HIS A 737 -70.11 -11.48 16.42
C HIS A 737 -71.15 -11.65 17.55
N PRO A 738 -72.46 -11.64 17.23
CA PRO A 738 -73.54 -11.70 18.21
C PRO A 738 -73.75 -13.11 18.79
N HIS A 739 -74.15 -13.15 20.06
CA HIS A 739 -74.51 -14.36 20.82
C HIS A 739 -75.67 -15.15 20.19
N PRO A 740 -75.60 -16.49 20.15
CA PRO A 740 -76.77 -17.35 19.98
C PRO A 740 -77.51 -17.59 21.32
N PRO A 741 -78.83 -17.82 21.31
CA PRO A 741 -79.64 -17.96 22.52
C PRO A 741 -79.50 -19.33 23.19
N HIS A 742 -79.60 -19.32 24.53
CA HIS A 742 -79.68 -20.47 25.42
C HIS A 742 -80.87 -21.40 25.13
N PRO A 743 -80.68 -22.73 25.21
CA PRO A 743 -81.74 -23.66 25.58
C PRO A 743 -81.75 -23.98 27.09
N PRO A 744 -82.92 -24.33 27.66
CA PRO A 744 -83.16 -24.36 29.10
C PRO A 744 -82.65 -25.62 29.80
N SER A 745 -82.31 -25.43 31.08
CA SER A 745 -81.89 -26.43 32.06
C SER A 745 -82.93 -27.54 32.28
N ALA A 746 -82.46 -28.78 32.39
CA ALA A 746 -83.17 -29.87 33.03
C ALA A 746 -82.30 -30.48 34.15
N PRO A 747 -82.92 -30.97 35.25
CA PRO A 747 -82.28 -31.12 36.55
C PRO A 747 -81.66 -32.49 36.82
N ALA A 748 -80.90 -32.50 37.91
CA ALA A 748 -80.18 -33.60 38.53
C ALA A 748 -80.92 -34.94 38.66
N SER A 749 -80.13 -36.01 38.67
CA SER A 749 -80.47 -37.25 39.38
C SER A 749 -79.23 -37.78 40.13
N PRO A 750 -79.42 -38.53 41.23
CA PRO A 750 -78.49 -38.55 42.35
C PRO A 750 -77.75 -39.88 42.49
N GLY A 751 -76.72 -39.85 43.35
CA GLY A 751 -76.40 -40.95 44.26
C GLY A 751 -75.18 -41.78 43.90
N SER A 752 -74.09 -41.58 44.65
CA SER A 752 -73.48 -42.55 45.60
C SER A 752 -72.16 -41.99 46.10
#